data_AF-A0A0S6XER0-F1
#
_entry.id   AF-A0A0S6XER0-F1
#
_cell.length_a   1.000
_cell.length_b   1.000
_cell.length_c   1.000
_cell.angle_alpha   90.00
_cell.angle_beta   90.00
_cell.angle_gamma   90.00
#
_symmetry.space_group_name_H-M   'P 1'
#
loop_
_entity.id
_entity.type
_entity.pdbx_description
1 polymer ?
#
loop_
_entity_poly.entity_id
_entity_poly.type
_entity_poly.pdbx_seq_one_letter_code
_entity_poly.pdbx_strand_id
1 'polypeptide(L)'
;MAVAEEPIEFTVRPLPRGNTIDGAFRVHISSKDLENLNIKPGDVCRIRTAEGATGSGIAWRSTDPITKTNTHPIKLTDTLRDAFNLKLGNIVTVTKSSGQIYHADKVIVTEVSEHDTSEDAKDDNTSVEAIANGIAFEATSRKGLRKRFLIESINSSTKESSSLFYLDDKTEVIMQDESAGPTLGLKTSSLRINSEGIRGLDRQLVYLNERMEVLLGGLNCKLPRRYCRNGGILLFGPRGTGKSMLLERIAAVPWRKVLRVDGRALSGSSTRHQTIINGIFTEALAQQPCVIIMDRIQSIAGSRQDDTYKTDVADILDQEFDRLKNTKVLVVATASHPSAVNQTLRGPGRFTHELEIPVPDQKARAAILKAFHDEDTDPSAEFDNTAETIGARTHGYVGADLEELYQFALDQVYKAALSAEKSASVNGSDSDSFTTLFDRSLSIRSRTSISTFASADRAPAQLMPLGDPTIEDFEFAMLKIQPTAMKEVFVDPPKVQWSQIGGCEEIRRLLTKGVEWPLKHKTLMDSFKRPAQKGILLYGPPGCSKTMTAQAIATSSGLNFLAVKGAELISMYVGESERAIREVFRKARAAAPSIIFFDEIDSIAGERGAANTGLNVLTTLLNEMDGIEGLKGVLVLAATNKPGSLDPALLRPGRFDKVHYIGPPNTAARREIFKLKAQGVPVAPDVDFDALAARTEGFSGADCVGVWDNTTDRVIERILAAREANDSSADSAEAVCAGDFDAVLACSVSSVPRAMVEEFERWQPGL
;
A
#
# COMPACT_ATOMS: atom_id res chain seq x y z
N MET A 1 -5.32 68.54 -18.80
CA MET A 1 -5.89 67.45 -19.61
C MET A 1 -4.85 67.08 -20.64
N ALA A 2 -4.04 66.05 -20.37
CA ALA A 2 -3.10 65.53 -21.35
C ALA A 2 -3.88 64.65 -22.32
N VAL A 3 -3.78 64.96 -23.61
CA VAL A 3 -4.34 64.17 -24.71
C VAL A 3 -3.69 62.78 -24.62
N ALA A 4 -4.49 61.73 -24.45
CA ALA A 4 -4.00 60.37 -24.53
C ALA A 4 -3.65 60.10 -26.00
N GLU A 5 -2.37 60.22 -26.34
CA GLU A 5 -1.83 59.85 -27.64
C GLU A 5 -2.10 58.36 -27.87
N GLU A 6 -2.69 58.02 -29.03
CA GLU A 6 -2.90 56.63 -29.43
C GLU A 6 -1.53 55.91 -29.50
N PRO A 7 -1.40 54.71 -28.92
CA PRO A 7 -0.14 54.01 -28.88
C PRO A 7 0.29 53.60 -30.30
N ILE A 8 1.46 54.07 -30.75
CA ILE A 8 2.03 53.66 -32.03
C ILE A 8 2.43 52.18 -31.96
N GLU A 9 1.90 51.41 -32.89
CA GLU A 9 2.19 49.98 -33.04
C GLU A 9 3.41 49.76 -33.94
N PHE A 10 4.39 49.03 -33.41
CA PHE A 10 5.64 48.72 -34.09
C PHE A 10 5.75 47.24 -34.39
N THR A 11 6.33 46.88 -35.54
CA THR A 11 6.59 45.48 -35.89
C THR A 11 8.03 45.10 -35.62
N VAL A 12 8.25 44.04 -34.83
CA VAL A 12 9.59 43.53 -34.50
C VAL A 12 10.27 42.89 -35.71
N ARG A 13 11.48 43.36 -36.04
CA ARG A 13 12.38 42.82 -37.07
C ARG A 13 13.74 42.44 -36.45
N PRO A 14 14.45 41.46 -37.04
CA PRO A 14 15.76 41.07 -36.54
C PRO A 14 16.83 42.10 -36.93
N LEU A 15 17.81 42.28 -36.06
CA LEU A 15 19.08 42.94 -36.35
C LEU A 15 20.16 41.87 -36.60
N PRO A 16 21.03 42.01 -37.63
CA PRO A 16 22.14 41.08 -37.86
C PRO A 16 23.07 40.99 -36.65
N ARG A 17 23.59 39.79 -36.35
CA ARG A 17 24.41 39.52 -35.16
C ARG A 17 25.70 40.36 -35.15
N GLY A 18 25.91 41.08 -34.05
CA GLY A 18 27.24 41.48 -33.59
C GLY A 18 27.76 40.41 -32.61
N ASN A 19 29.07 40.15 -32.63
CA ASN A 19 29.71 39.14 -31.76
C ASN A 19 29.94 39.63 -30.32
N THR A 20 29.50 40.85 -29.98
CA THR A 20 29.75 41.52 -28.69
C THR A 20 28.44 41.83 -27.97
N ILE A 21 28.49 41.86 -26.62
CA ILE A 21 27.37 42.26 -25.75
C ILE A 21 27.14 43.79 -25.83
N ASP A 22 28.10 44.54 -26.36
CA ASP A 22 27.97 45.97 -26.57
C ASP A 22 26.81 46.28 -27.53
N GLY A 23 25.86 47.09 -27.07
CA GLY A 23 24.64 47.38 -27.79
C GLY A 23 23.57 46.27 -27.81
N ALA A 24 23.72 45.20 -27.02
CA ALA A 24 22.76 44.09 -26.96
C ALA A 24 21.34 44.53 -26.55
N PHE A 25 21.20 45.63 -25.79
CA PHE A 25 19.90 46.18 -25.36
C PHE A 25 19.42 47.40 -26.16
N ARG A 26 20.07 47.71 -27.30
CA ARG A 26 19.68 48.85 -28.14
C ARG A 26 18.47 48.49 -29.00
N VAL A 27 17.47 49.36 -28.94
CA VAL A 27 16.24 49.29 -29.72
C VAL A 27 16.37 50.27 -30.86
N HIS A 28 16.59 49.78 -32.08
CA HIS A 28 16.80 50.64 -33.24
C HIS A 28 15.45 51.11 -33.78
N ILE A 29 15.19 52.41 -33.63
CA ILE A 29 13.97 53.09 -34.03
C ILE A 29 14.33 54.15 -35.07
N SER A 30 13.43 54.40 -36.03
CA SER A 30 13.65 55.42 -37.04
C SER A 30 13.67 56.83 -36.43
N SER A 31 14.41 57.77 -37.02
CA SER A 31 14.49 59.14 -36.48
C SER A 31 13.12 59.83 -36.43
N LYS A 32 12.22 59.54 -37.38
CA LYS A 32 10.86 60.07 -37.41
C LYS A 32 10.01 59.54 -36.25
N ASP A 33 10.14 58.25 -35.95
CA ASP A 33 9.37 57.62 -34.87
C ASP A 33 9.91 58.01 -33.48
N LEU A 34 11.22 58.26 -33.36
CA LEU A 34 11.81 58.79 -32.12
C LEU A 34 11.30 60.20 -31.80
N GLU A 35 11.18 61.06 -32.82
CA GLU A 35 10.59 62.39 -32.70
C GLU A 35 9.11 62.31 -32.29
N ASN A 36 8.33 61.42 -32.93
CA ASN A 36 6.92 61.20 -32.57
C ASN A 36 6.73 60.71 -31.14
N LEU A 37 7.64 59.88 -30.62
CA LEU A 37 7.58 59.35 -29.25
C LEU A 37 8.19 60.29 -28.18
N ASN A 38 8.77 61.43 -28.57
CA ASN A 38 9.54 62.32 -27.68
C ASN A 38 10.70 61.61 -26.93
N ILE A 39 11.35 60.64 -27.58
CA ILE A 39 12.47 59.86 -27.03
C ILE A 39 13.76 60.30 -27.69
N LYS A 40 14.79 60.64 -26.88
CA LYS A 40 16.13 60.92 -27.40
C LYS A 40 16.95 59.62 -27.50
N PRO A 41 17.88 59.51 -28.47
CA PRO A 41 18.80 58.38 -28.50
C PRO A 41 19.59 58.31 -27.19
N GLY A 42 19.63 57.14 -26.56
CA GLY A 42 20.20 56.91 -25.23
C GLY A 42 19.20 56.90 -24.08
N ASP A 43 17.95 57.34 -24.30
CA ASP A 43 16.89 57.23 -23.29
C ASP A 43 16.41 55.77 -23.16
N VAL A 44 16.00 55.38 -21.95
CA VAL A 44 15.42 54.05 -21.69
C VAL A 44 13.96 54.03 -22.16
N CYS A 45 13.62 53.03 -22.96
CA CYS A 45 12.27 52.78 -23.46
C CYS A 45 11.71 51.48 -22.88
N ARG A 46 10.40 51.47 -22.62
CA ARG A 46 9.65 50.28 -22.18
C ARG A 46 8.83 49.78 -23.37
N ILE A 47 9.06 48.52 -23.73
CA ILE A 47 8.38 47.79 -24.79
C ILE A 47 7.25 46.99 -24.15
N ARG A 48 6.03 47.08 -24.66
CA ARG A 48 4.89 46.28 -24.21
C ARG A 48 4.29 45.50 -25.36
N THR A 49 3.99 44.23 -25.10
CA THR A 49 3.20 43.37 -25.99
C THR A 49 1.73 43.37 -25.58
N ALA A 50 0.83 42.97 -26.48
CA ALA A 50 -0.59 42.79 -26.17
C ALA A 50 -0.84 41.71 -25.08
N GLU A 51 0.10 40.76 -24.93
CA GLU A 51 0.05 39.65 -23.96
C GLU A 51 0.51 40.06 -22.54
N GLY A 52 0.83 41.35 -22.33
CA GLY A 52 1.21 41.89 -21.02
C GLY A 52 2.70 41.77 -20.66
N ALA A 53 3.51 41.12 -21.51
CA ALA A 53 4.96 41.08 -21.30
C ALA A 53 5.59 42.47 -21.54
N THR A 54 6.35 42.95 -20.56
CA THR A 54 7.06 44.24 -20.58
C THR A 54 8.57 44.02 -20.70
N GLY A 55 9.18 44.55 -21.76
CA GLY A 55 10.63 44.62 -21.91
C GLY A 55 11.17 46.04 -21.70
N SER A 56 12.46 46.16 -21.38
CA SER A 56 13.16 47.44 -21.28
C SER A 56 14.36 47.45 -22.23
N GLY A 57 14.58 48.57 -22.91
CA GLY A 57 15.68 48.73 -23.87
C GLY A 57 16.18 50.17 -23.91
N ILE A 58 17.28 50.41 -24.61
CA ILE A 58 17.85 51.75 -24.82
C ILE A 58 17.51 52.19 -26.24
N ALA A 59 16.85 53.32 -26.40
CA ALA A 59 16.45 53.80 -27.72
C ALA A 59 17.69 54.24 -28.51
N TRP A 60 17.83 53.74 -29.75
CA TRP A 60 18.94 54.08 -30.64
C TRP A 60 18.44 54.45 -32.03
N ARG A 61 19.18 55.29 -32.74
CA ARG A 61 18.83 55.66 -34.12
C ARG A 61 19.08 54.47 -35.05
N SER A 62 18.08 54.11 -35.83
CA SER A 62 18.21 53.15 -36.93
C SER A 62 18.95 53.79 -38.11
N THR A 63 19.87 53.05 -38.72
CA THR A 63 20.66 53.48 -39.89
C THR A 63 19.99 53.14 -41.22
N ASP A 64 18.89 52.39 -41.22
CA ASP A 64 18.24 51.97 -42.46
C ASP A 64 17.31 53.04 -43.03
N PRO A 65 17.32 53.25 -44.35
CA PRO A 65 16.33 54.10 -45.01
C PRO A 65 14.95 53.47 -44.94
N ILE A 66 13.96 54.23 -44.46
CA ILE A 66 12.55 53.81 -44.39
C ILE A 66 12.02 53.61 -45.82
N THR A 67 11.65 52.39 -46.19
CA THR A 67 11.20 52.05 -47.55
C THR A 67 9.69 52.20 -47.78
N LYS A 68 8.86 52.37 -46.73
CA LYS A 68 7.39 52.58 -46.82
C LYS A 68 6.87 53.49 -45.70
N THR A 69 5.91 54.38 -46.01
CA THR A 69 5.42 55.45 -45.11
C THR A 69 4.50 55.01 -43.97
N ASN A 70 3.90 53.82 -44.05
CA ASN A 70 2.93 53.29 -43.06
C ASN A 70 3.45 52.08 -42.27
N THR A 71 4.74 51.79 -42.33
CA THR A 71 5.31 50.70 -41.53
C THR A 71 6.29 51.27 -40.53
N HIS A 72 6.09 51.00 -39.25
CA HIS A 72 6.99 51.36 -38.16
C HIS A 72 7.80 50.12 -37.71
N PRO A 73 8.89 49.75 -38.43
CA PRO A 73 9.71 48.62 -38.04
C PRO A 73 10.64 49.00 -36.89
N ILE A 74 10.71 48.14 -35.87
CA ILE A 74 11.75 48.20 -34.84
C ILE A 74 12.71 47.03 -35.08
N LYS A 75 14.02 47.31 -35.11
CA LYS A 75 15.03 46.25 -35.16
C LYS A 75 15.56 45.96 -33.76
N LEU A 76 15.48 44.70 -33.37
CA LEU A 76 15.95 44.18 -32.08
C LEU A 76 17.03 43.12 -32.31
N THR A 77 17.99 43.06 -31.40
CA THR A 77 18.98 41.97 -31.28
C THR A 77 18.31 40.67 -30.84
N ASP A 78 18.90 39.52 -31.18
CA ASP A 78 18.41 38.22 -30.72
C ASP A 78 18.41 38.14 -29.17
N THR A 79 19.43 38.69 -28.53
CA THR A 79 19.56 38.71 -27.05
C THR A 79 18.42 39.42 -26.35
N LEU A 80 18.02 40.61 -26.83
CA LEU A 80 16.90 41.35 -26.24
C LEU A 80 15.56 40.64 -26.51
N ARG A 81 15.42 40.01 -27.68
CA ARG A 81 14.23 39.23 -28.01
C ARG A 81 14.07 38.02 -27.11
N ASP A 82 15.15 37.28 -26.88
CA ASP A 82 15.15 36.09 -26.04
C ASP A 82 14.91 36.46 -24.57
N ALA A 83 15.53 37.54 -24.07
CA ALA A 83 15.37 38.02 -22.69
C ALA A 83 13.91 38.35 -22.32
N PHE A 84 13.15 38.92 -23.26
CA PHE A 84 11.77 39.35 -23.03
C PHE A 84 10.74 38.54 -23.80
N ASN A 85 11.11 37.35 -24.32
CA ASN A 85 10.26 36.45 -25.10
C ASN A 85 9.55 37.10 -26.31
N LEU A 86 10.22 38.02 -27.01
CA LEU A 86 9.67 38.74 -28.17
C LEU A 86 9.90 37.96 -29.47
N LYS A 87 8.82 37.50 -30.10
CA LYS A 87 8.87 36.81 -31.41
C LYS A 87 8.98 37.81 -32.56
N LEU A 88 9.62 37.39 -33.66
CA LEU A 88 9.68 38.18 -34.89
C LEU A 88 8.27 38.38 -35.46
N GLY A 89 7.97 39.59 -35.92
CA GLY A 89 6.65 39.94 -36.43
C GLY A 89 5.61 40.30 -35.37
N ASN A 90 5.92 40.19 -34.08
CA ASN A 90 5.02 40.66 -33.03
C ASN A 90 4.83 42.18 -33.12
N ILE A 91 3.60 42.60 -32.82
CA ILE A 91 3.24 44.01 -32.68
C ILE A 91 3.55 44.43 -31.24
N VAL A 92 4.35 45.49 -31.09
CA VAL A 92 4.77 46.02 -29.80
C VAL A 92 4.51 47.51 -29.72
N THR A 93 4.21 48.00 -28.52
CA THR A 93 4.08 49.42 -28.23
C THR A 93 5.31 49.88 -27.45
N VAL A 94 5.91 50.99 -27.86
CA VAL A 94 7.11 51.55 -27.21
C VAL A 94 6.73 52.84 -26.51
N THR A 95 7.07 52.92 -25.24
CA THR A 95 6.81 54.10 -24.40
C THR A 95 8.09 54.57 -23.75
N LYS A 96 8.21 55.88 -23.53
CA LYS A 96 9.34 56.44 -22.77
C LYS A 96 9.24 55.98 -21.31
N SER A 97 10.31 55.38 -20.80
CA SER A 97 10.41 55.04 -19.38
C SER A 97 11.19 56.12 -18.64
N SER A 98 10.77 56.47 -17.42
CA SER A 98 11.58 57.30 -16.51
C SER A 98 12.66 56.48 -15.77
N GLY A 99 12.74 55.18 -16.03
CA GLY A 99 13.73 54.29 -15.42
C GLY A 99 15.15 54.64 -15.84
N GLN A 100 16.04 54.77 -14.86
CA GLN A 100 17.49 54.89 -15.08
C GLN A 100 18.11 53.48 -15.07
N ILE A 101 19.28 53.34 -15.69
CA ILE A 101 20.06 52.10 -15.60
C ILE A 101 20.68 52.05 -14.20
N TYR A 102 20.44 50.97 -13.46
CA TYR A 102 20.89 50.84 -12.07
C TYR A 102 22.24 50.11 -11.97
N HIS A 103 23.00 50.41 -10.93
CA HIS A 103 24.22 49.66 -10.61
C HIS A 103 23.85 48.26 -10.10
N ALA A 104 24.53 47.22 -10.62
CA ALA A 104 24.41 45.86 -10.09
C ALA A 104 25.38 45.67 -8.92
N ASP A 105 24.90 45.30 -7.74
CA ASP A 105 25.79 45.03 -6.60
C ASP A 105 26.35 43.61 -6.68
N LYS A 106 25.51 42.66 -7.11
CA LYS A 106 25.87 41.25 -7.23
C LYS A 106 25.17 40.59 -8.41
N VAL A 107 25.94 39.88 -9.23
CA VAL A 107 25.44 39.18 -10.42
C VAL A 107 25.76 37.70 -10.31
N ILE A 108 24.75 36.85 -10.42
CA ILE A 108 24.89 35.40 -10.43
C ILE A 108 24.78 34.90 -11.86
N VAL A 109 25.81 34.18 -12.29
CA VAL A 109 25.98 33.72 -13.67
C VAL A 109 26.20 32.22 -13.67
N THR A 110 25.45 31.51 -14.50
CA THR A 110 25.53 30.05 -14.66
C THR A 110 26.19 29.72 -15.99
N GLU A 111 27.19 28.83 -16.00
CA GLU A 111 27.77 28.34 -17.25
C GLU A 111 26.78 27.42 -17.94
N VAL A 112 26.44 27.71 -19.21
CA VAL A 112 25.54 26.90 -20.03
C VAL A 112 26.31 26.46 -21.26
N SER A 113 26.97 25.30 -21.21
CA SER A 113 27.82 24.84 -22.31
C SER A 113 27.38 23.50 -22.90
N GLU A 114 26.63 23.56 -23.99
CA GLU A 114 26.69 22.58 -25.09
C GLU A 114 26.87 23.38 -26.39
N HIS A 115 28.06 23.26 -27.01
CA HIS A 115 28.48 23.69 -28.36
C HIS A 115 29.79 24.51 -28.38
N ASP A 116 30.88 23.82 -28.73
CA ASP A 116 32.09 24.41 -29.31
C ASP A 116 31.81 24.76 -30.78
N THR A 117 31.87 26.04 -31.13
CA THR A 117 32.13 26.46 -32.51
C THR A 117 33.21 27.53 -32.51
N SER A 118 34.39 27.11 -32.91
CA SER A 118 35.54 27.94 -33.25
C SER A 118 35.28 28.69 -34.55
N GLU A 119 35.13 30.01 -34.49
CA GLU A 119 35.59 30.91 -35.56
C GLU A 119 36.14 32.20 -34.94
N ASP A 120 37.15 32.73 -35.62
CA ASP A 120 38.10 33.76 -35.22
C ASP A 120 37.47 35.02 -34.60
N ALA A 121 38.09 35.58 -33.56
CA ALA A 121 38.60 36.96 -33.55
C ALA A 121 38.93 37.51 -32.15
N LYS A 122 40.07 38.21 -32.13
CA LYS A 122 40.43 39.46 -31.42
C LYS A 122 39.92 39.68 -29.99
N ASP A 123 40.91 39.80 -29.11
CA ASP A 123 40.82 40.41 -27.78
C ASP A 123 40.38 41.88 -27.90
N ASP A 124 39.07 42.13 -27.81
CA ASP A 124 38.57 43.46 -27.47
C ASP A 124 38.00 43.42 -26.05
N ASN A 125 38.61 44.27 -25.21
CA ASN A 125 38.24 44.52 -23.83
C ASN A 125 36.79 45.06 -23.80
N THR A 126 35.82 44.17 -23.59
CA THR A 126 34.39 44.47 -23.77
C THR A 126 33.84 45.16 -22.53
N SER A 127 33.70 46.48 -22.60
CA SER A 127 32.87 47.24 -21.67
C SER A 127 31.40 46.89 -21.91
N VAL A 128 30.75 46.24 -20.95
CA VAL A 128 29.33 45.86 -21.05
C VAL A 128 28.46 47.07 -20.70
N GLU A 129 27.65 47.54 -21.65
CA GLU A 129 26.81 48.73 -21.49
C GLU A 129 25.59 48.48 -20.59
N ALA A 130 24.93 47.32 -20.72
CA ALA A 130 23.80 46.93 -19.89
C ALA A 130 23.59 45.41 -19.84
N ILE A 131 23.01 44.93 -18.74
CA ILE A 131 22.59 43.55 -18.49
C ILE A 131 21.16 43.54 -17.92
N ALA A 132 20.46 42.42 -18.09
CA ALA A 132 19.18 42.15 -17.44
C ALA A 132 19.14 40.69 -16.98
N ASN A 133 18.08 40.32 -16.26
CA ASN A 133 17.92 38.96 -15.80
C ASN A 133 17.51 38.01 -16.95
N GLY A 134 18.02 36.78 -16.97
CA GLY A 134 17.67 35.75 -17.97
C GLY A 134 18.41 35.83 -19.30
N ILE A 135 19.48 36.63 -19.40
CA ILE A 135 20.26 36.77 -20.66
C ILE A 135 21.42 35.80 -20.70
N ALA A 136 21.55 35.12 -21.83
CA ALA A 136 22.74 34.37 -22.18
C ALA A 136 23.73 35.25 -22.94
N PHE A 137 24.99 35.26 -22.52
CA PHE A 137 26.08 35.94 -23.21
C PHE A 137 27.29 35.03 -23.37
N GLU A 138 28.15 35.34 -24.35
CA GLU A 138 29.37 34.59 -24.59
C GLU A 138 30.56 35.39 -24.04
N ALA A 139 31.41 34.74 -23.25
CA ALA A 139 32.65 35.33 -22.77
C ALA A 139 33.84 34.42 -23.11
N THR A 140 34.93 35.06 -23.52
CA THR A 140 36.18 34.38 -23.87
C THR A 140 37.09 34.35 -22.65
N SER A 141 37.52 33.16 -22.24
CA SER A 141 38.52 33.00 -21.17
C SER A 141 39.91 33.45 -21.66
N ARG A 142 40.82 33.80 -20.75
CA ARG A 142 42.24 34.10 -21.06
C ARG A 142 42.98 33.00 -21.84
N LYS A 143 42.41 31.79 -21.91
CA LYS A 143 42.92 30.64 -22.68
C LYS A 143 42.30 30.50 -24.09
N GLY A 144 41.52 31.48 -24.55
CA GLY A 144 40.88 31.47 -25.88
C GLY A 144 39.62 30.61 -26.01
N LEU A 145 39.16 29.97 -24.93
CA LEU A 145 37.92 29.20 -24.90
C LEU A 145 36.72 30.16 -24.75
N ARG A 146 35.81 30.13 -25.73
CA ARG A 146 34.51 30.83 -25.67
C ARG A 146 33.53 29.97 -24.90
N LYS A 147 32.95 30.50 -23.82
CA LYS A 147 31.93 29.85 -23.02
C LYS A 147 30.68 30.72 -23.00
N ARG A 148 29.50 30.07 -23.00
CA ARG A 148 28.22 30.76 -22.88
C ARG A 148 27.76 30.73 -21.42
N PHE A 149 27.25 31.87 -20.98
CA PHE A 149 26.91 32.17 -19.60
C PHE A 149 25.51 32.76 -19.52
N LEU A 150 24.65 32.22 -18.65
CA LEU A 150 23.30 32.72 -18.40
C LEU A 150 23.28 33.53 -17.10
N ILE A 151 22.77 34.76 -17.15
CA ILE A 151 22.52 35.56 -15.94
C ILE A 151 21.23 35.07 -15.30
N GLU A 152 21.33 34.43 -14.13
CA GLU A 152 20.18 33.83 -13.42
C GLU A 152 19.50 34.81 -12.47
N SER A 153 20.30 35.68 -11.83
CA SER A 153 19.77 36.78 -11.03
C SER A 153 20.77 37.92 -10.88
N ILE A 154 20.24 39.14 -10.88
CA ILE A 154 20.97 40.37 -10.56
C ILE A 154 20.34 40.93 -9.28
N ASN A 155 21.16 41.18 -8.27
CA ASN A 155 20.73 41.80 -7.04
C ASN A 155 21.10 43.29 -7.05
N SER A 156 20.09 44.13 -6.86
CA SER A 156 20.22 45.57 -6.67
C SER A 156 19.29 46.04 -5.55
N SER A 157 19.54 47.22 -5.01
CA SER A 157 18.71 47.83 -3.96
C SER A 157 17.26 48.14 -4.37
N THR A 158 16.89 48.06 -5.66
CA THR A 158 15.57 48.40 -6.19
C THR A 158 14.86 47.19 -6.81
N LYS A 159 13.69 46.83 -6.26
CA LYS A 159 12.89 45.66 -6.66
C LYS A 159 12.00 45.92 -7.89
N GLU A 160 12.57 46.26 -9.03
CA GLU A 160 11.84 46.20 -10.30
C GLU A 160 12.42 45.08 -11.18
N SER A 161 11.61 44.04 -11.44
CA SER A 161 12.00 42.81 -12.15
C SER A 161 12.33 43.02 -13.64
N SER A 162 12.02 44.17 -14.21
CA SER A 162 12.19 44.47 -15.64
C SER A 162 13.20 45.60 -15.92
N SER A 163 14.07 45.94 -14.98
CA SER A 163 15.05 47.03 -15.13
C SER A 163 16.36 46.56 -15.74
N LEU A 164 17.04 47.46 -16.45
CA LEU A 164 18.39 47.24 -16.97
C LEU A 164 19.43 47.65 -15.91
N PHE A 165 20.53 46.90 -15.82
CA PHE A 165 21.63 47.15 -14.90
C PHE A 165 22.95 47.33 -15.64
N TYR A 166 23.91 48.07 -15.09
CA TYR A 166 25.28 48.14 -15.61
C TYR A 166 26.27 47.55 -14.61
N LEU A 167 27.42 47.08 -15.14
CA LEU A 167 28.53 46.51 -14.39
C LEU A 167 29.59 47.60 -14.16
N ASP A 168 29.94 47.85 -12.91
CA ASP A 168 31.10 48.66 -12.50
C ASP A 168 32.16 47.76 -11.82
N ASP A 169 33.37 48.28 -11.60
CA ASP A 169 34.48 47.57 -10.95
C ASP A 169 34.15 47.07 -9.52
N LYS A 170 33.07 47.57 -8.92
CA LYS A 170 32.58 47.20 -7.59
C LYS A 170 31.60 46.03 -7.58
N THR A 171 31.19 45.55 -8.75
CA THR A 171 30.18 44.49 -8.87
C THR A 171 30.78 43.12 -8.55
N GLU A 172 30.17 42.37 -7.64
CA GLU A 172 30.60 41.00 -7.34
C GLU A 172 29.93 40.01 -8.31
N VAL A 173 30.70 39.36 -9.19
CA VAL A 173 30.20 38.33 -10.11
C VAL A 173 30.47 36.94 -9.53
N ILE A 174 29.42 36.15 -9.33
CA ILE A 174 29.49 34.77 -8.82
C ILE A 174 29.14 33.79 -9.93
N MET A 175 30.04 32.83 -10.16
CA MET A 175 29.87 31.75 -11.13
C MET A 175 29.20 30.54 -10.45
N GLN A 176 28.13 30.02 -11.04
CA GLN A 176 27.38 28.86 -10.57
C GLN A 176 27.55 27.72 -11.61
N ASP A 177 28.02 26.56 -11.15
CA ASP A 177 28.19 25.38 -12.01
C ASP A 177 26.83 24.70 -12.25
N GLU A 178 26.58 24.30 -13.51
CA GLU A 178 25.32 23.77 -14.06
C GLU A 178 24.74 22.51 -13.37
N SER A 179 25.46 21.94 -12.39
CA SER A 179 24.95 20.85 -11.52
C SER A 179 23.96 21.33 -10.44
N ALA A 180 23.78 22.64 -10.32
CA ALA A 180 22.80 23.28 -9.47
C ALA A 180 21.83 24.11 -10.34
N GLY A 181 20.74 23.48 -10.79
CA GLY A 181 19.55 24.21 -11.27
C GLY A 181 19.04 25.22 -10.23
N PRO A 182 18.06 26.06 -10.58
CA PRO A 182 17.84 27.35 -9.94
C PRO A 182 17.56 27.16 -8.46
N THR A 183 18.58 27.42 -7.65
CA THR A 183 18.49 27.25 -6.21
C THR A 183 18.13 28.61 -5.64
N LEU A 184 16.82 28.87 -5.59
CA LEU A 184 16.26 29.64 -4.47
C LEU A 184 16.76 28.95 -3.19
N GLY A 185 17.86 29.48 -2.65
CA GLY A 185 18.49 28.98 -1.43
C GLY A 185 17.62 29.26 -0.22
N LEU A 186 16.52 28.52 -0.08
CA LEU A 186 15.99 28.24 1.25
C LEU A 186 17.01 27.32 1.92
N LYS A 187 17.88 27.91 2.76
CA LYS A 187 18.51 27.15 3.84
C LYS A 187 17.34 26.54 4.63
N THR A 188 16.99 25.28 4.39
CA THR A 188 15.94 24.60 5.15
C THR A 188 16.50 24.36 6.54
N SER A 189 16.31 25.34 7.41
CA SER A 189 16.77 25.31 8.80
C SER A 189 16.01 24.27 9.64
N SER A 190 14.90 23.74 9.14
CA SER A 190 14.11 22.70 9.79
C SER A 190 13.47 21.75 8.77
N LEU A 191 13.76 20.44 8.90
CA LEU A 191 13.00 19.37 8.27
C LEU A 191 12.05 18.81 9.34
N ARG A 192 10.79 19.22 9.31
CA ARG A 192 9.75 18.72 10.21
C ARG A 192 8.53 18.29 9.41
N ILE A 193 7.94 17.18 9.80
CA ILE A 193 6.66 16.70 9.27
C ILE A 193 5.55 17.46 10.01
N ASN A 194 4.65 18.11 9.27
CA ASN A 194 3.44 18.70 9.82
C ASN A 194 2.50 17.59 10.31
N SER A 195 1.87 17.80 11.46
CA SER A 195 0.86 16.88 12.02
C SER A 195 -0.48 16.94 11.28
N GLU A 196 -0.65 17.89 10.37
CA GLU A 196 -1.88 18.07 9.57
C GLU A 196 -2.14 16.85 8.69
N GLY A 197 -3.31 16.23 8.87
CA GLY A 197 -3.75 15.02 8.18
C GLY A 197 -3.20 13.71 8.74
N ILE A 198 -2.16 13.70 9.58
CA ILE A 198 -1.64 12.47 10.22
C ILE A 198 -2.06 12.46 11.69
N ARG A 199 -3.27 11.95 11.97
CA ARG A 199 -3.78 11.85 13.34
C ARG A 199 -3.61 10.42 13.89
N GLY A 200 -3.33 10.30 15.18
CA GLY A 200 -3.18 9.00 15.87
C GLY A 200 -1.78 8.38 15.85
N LEU A 201 -0.77 9.05 15.25
CA LEU A 201 0.63 8.60 15.18
C LEU A 201 1.61 9.59 15.82
N ASP A 202 1.17 10.34 16.83
CA ASP A 202 1.92 11.48 17.40
C ASP A 202 3.30 11.05 17.93
N ARG A 203 3.37 9.90 18.61
CA ARG A 203 4.64 9.37 19.15
C ARG A 203 5.64 9.04 18.04
N GLN A 204 5.14 8.42 16.97
CA GLN A 204 5.94 8.06 15.80
C GLN A 204 6.42 9.32 15.07
N LEU A 205 5.58 10.35 14.94
CA LEU A 205 5.94 11.62 14.32
C LEU A 205 7.01 12.37 15.12
N VAL A 206 6.88 12.43 16.44
CA VAL A 206 7.91 13.03 17.32
C VAL A 206 9.24 12.32 17.10
N TYR A 207 9.25 10.99 17.13
CA TYR A 207 10.47 10.21 16.89
C TYR A 207 11.08 10.48 15.51
N LEU A 208 10.28 10.50 14.44
CA LEU A 208 10.76 10.79 13.09
C LEU A 208 11.34 12.21 12.97
N ASN A 209 10.68 13.20 13.56
CA ASN A 209 11.15 14.58 13.59
C ASN A 209 12.49 14.70 14.34
N GLU A 210 12.63 14.08 15.51
CA GLU A 210 13.90 14.02 16.25
C GLU A 210 15.03 13.39 15.40
N ARG A 211 14.73 12.33 14.65
CA ARG A 211 15.72 11.68 13.78
C ARG A 211 16.16 12.57 12.60
N MET A 212 15.24 13.30 11.98
CA MET A 212 15.57 14.25 10.92
C MET A 212 16.41 15.43 11.45
N GLU A 213 16.12 15.92 12.66
CA GLU A 213 16.93 16.96 13.31
C GLU A 213 18.35 16.49 13.63
N VAL A 214 18.51 15.25 14.11
CA VAL A 214 19.83 14.63 14.35
C VAL A 214 20.64 14.53 13.05
N LEU A 215 20.00 14.21 11.92
CA LEU A 215 20.64 14.11 10.61
C LEU A 215 21.15 15.47 10.10
N LEU A 216 20.40 16.55 10.32
CA LEU A 216 20.83 17.90 9.97
C LEU A 216 21.93 18.46 10.88
N GLY A 217 22.14 17.85 12.05
CA GLY A 217 23.20 18.22 12.99
C GLY A 217 22.81 19.39 13.90
N GLY A 218 21.53 19.52 14.26
CA GLY A 218 21.03 20.61 15.12
C GLY A 218 21.59 20.64 16.55
N LEU A 219 22.29 19.57 16.97
CA LEU A 219 22.96 19.53 18.27
C LEU A 219 24.40 20.05 18.14
N ASN A 220 24.70 21.17 18.81
CA ASN A 220 26.05 21.70 19.03
C ASN A 220 26.86 20.82 20.01
N CYS A 221 26.89 19.51 19.80
CA CYS A 221 27.65 18.57 20.63
C CYS A 221 28.61 17.73 19.79
N LYS A 222 29.81 17.46 20.33
CA LYS A 222 30.78 16.54 19.71
C LYS A 222 30.28 15.11 19.90
N LEU A 223 29.69 14.55 18.86
CA LEU A 223 29.25 13.15 18.85
C LEU A 223 30.48 12.21 18.93
N PRO A 224 30.41 11.09 19.66
CA PRO A 224 31.47 10.08 19.69
C PRO A 224 31.78 9.55 18.29
N ARG A 225 33.05 9.19 18.01
CA ARG A 225 33.48 8.67 16.70
C ARG A 225 32.72 7.43 16.21
N ARG A 226 32.06 6.69 17.11
CA ARG A 226 31.25 5.50 16.79
C ARG A 226 29.77 5.81 16.53
N TYR A 227 29.31 7.04 16.76
CA TYR A 227 27.91 7.41 16.53
C TYR A 227 27.70 7.75 15.05
N CYS A 228 27.05 6.84 14.32
CA CYS A 228 26.61 7.10 12.96
C CYS A 228 25.38 8.00 12.99
N ARG A 229 25.47 9.19 12.39
CA ARG A 229 24.31 10.09 12.22
C ARG A 229 23.24 9.49 11.32
N ASN A 230 23.67 8.67 10.37
CA ASN A 230 22.81 8.06 9.37
C ASN A 230 22.53 6.61 9.75
N GLY A 231 21.26 6.32 9.96
CA GLY A 231 20.72 4.98 10.01
C GLY A 231 19.42 4.99 9.21
N GLY A 232 19.22 3.96 8.40
CA GLY A 232 17.95 3.75 7.71
C GLY A 232 16.82 3.54 8.71
N ILE A 233 15.63 4.02 8.36
CA ILE A 233 14.40 3.84 9.14
C ILE A 233 13.54 2.79 8.45
N LEU A 234 13.20 1.74 9.18
CA LEU A 234 12.28 0.69 8.74
C LEU A 234 10.93 0.86 9.43
N LEU A 235 9.92 1.26 8.67
CA LEU A 235 8.54 1.37 9.11
C LEU A 235 7.84 0.01 8.91
N PHE A 236 7.33 -0.61 9.97
CA PHE A 236 6.63 -1.90 9.87
C PHE A 236 5.30 -1.92 10.62
N GLY A 237 4.40 -2.83 10.23
CA GLY A 237 3.11 -3.00 10.89
C GLY A 237 2.08 -3.68 9.99
N PRO A 238 0.86 -3.94 10.50
CA PRO A 238 -0.25 -4.53 9.73
C PRO A 238 -0.61 -3.73 8.47
N ARG A 239 -1.19 -4.38 7.46
CA ARG A 239 -1.61 -3.67 6.23
C ARG A 239 -2.72 -2.66 6.54
N GLY A 240 -2.72 -1.53 5.83
CA GLY A 240 -3.74 -0.48 5.98
C GLY A 240 -3.50 0.53 7.12
N THR A 241 -2.42 0.41 7.92
CA THR A 241 -2.12 1.34 9.04
C THR A 241 -1.64 2.73 8.64
N GLY A 242 -1.56 3.06 7.34
CA GLY A 242 -1.09 4.36 6.86
C GLY A 242 0.43 4.47 6.67
N LYS A 243 1.16 3.34 6.57
CA LYS A 243 2.61 3.34 6.26
C LYS A 243 2.97 4.14 5.00
N SER A 244 2.25 3.93 3.91
CA SER A 244 2.49 4.61 2.63
C SER A 244 2.14 6.10 2.71
N MET A 245 1.07 6.45 3.42
CA MET A 245 0.72 7.85 3.72
C MET A 245 1.85 8.55 4.50
N LEU A 246 2.44 7.88 5.49
CA LEU A 246 3.56 8.42 6.25
C LEU A 246 4.81 8.63 5.36
N LEU A 247 5.09 7.72 4.41
CA LEU A 247 6.16 7.92 3.43
C LEU A 247 5.92 9.14 2.53
N GLU A 248 4.69 9.35 2.06
CA GLU A 248 4.34 10.50 1.25
C GLU A 248 4.52 11.80 2.01
N ARG A 249 4.19 11.79 3.31
CA ARG A 249 4.38 12.95 4.19
C ARG A 249 5.84 13.23 4.48
N ILE A 250 6.65 12.18 4.64
CA ILE A 250 8.12 12.33 4.69
C ILE A 250 8.63 12.92 3.38
N ALA A 251 8.11 12.50 2.22
CA ALA A 251 8.49 13.05 0.92
C ALA A 251 8.11 14.53 0.75
N ALA A 252 7.01 14.98 1.35
CA ALA A 252 6.51 16.35 1.26
C ALA A 252 7.31 17.37 2.09
N VAL A 253 8.13 16.90 3.05
CA VAL A 253 9.07 17.75 3.79
C VAL A 253 10.05 18.42 2.80
N PRO A 254 10.54 19.65 3.06
CA PRO A 254 11.39 20.39 2.12
C PRO A 254 12.82 19.82 2.00
N TRP A 255 12.94 18.63 1.42
CA TRP A 255 14.21 18.02 1.00
C TRP A 255 14.76 18.74 -0.23
N ARG A 256 16.09 18.71 -0.41
CA ARG A 256 16.69 19.20 -1.66
C ARG A 256 16.31 18.31 -2.85
N LYS A 257 16.21 17.00 -2.61
CA LYS A 257 15.73 16.00 -3.58
C LYS A 257 15.09 14.83 -2.85
N VAL A 258 14.02 14.30 -3.45
CA VAL A 258 13.34 13.06 -3.04
C VAL A 258 13.55 12.03 -4.14
N LEU A 259 14.04 10.85 -3.79
CA LEU A 259 14.24 9.73 -4.71
C LEU A 259 13.40 8.54 -4.25
N ARG A 260 12.66 7.92 -5.17
CA ARG A 260 11.82 6.74 -4.89
C ARG A 260 12.40 5.52 -5.61
N VAL A 261 12.44 4.39 -4.92
CA VAL A 261 12.86 3.11 -5.48
C VAL A 261 11.62 2.22 -5.58
N ASP A 262 11.11 2.05 -6.79
CA ASP A 262 9.95 1.19 -7.04
C ASP A 262 10.41 -0.23 -7.41
N GLY A 263 9.91 -1.24 -6.68
CA GLY A 263 10.18 -2.65 -6.99
C GLY A 263 9.72 -3.09 -8.38
N ARG A 264 8.80 -2.35 -9.02
CA ARG A 264 8.37 -2.60 -10.41
C ARG A 264 9.37 -2.10 -11.45
N ALA A 265 10.07 -1.01 -11.17
CA ALA A 265 11.14 -0.50 -12.05
C ALA A 265 12.38 -1.42 -12.00
N LEU A 266 12.49 -2.19 -10.93
CA LEU A 266 13.46 -3.24 -10.67
C LEU A 266 12.98 -4.62 -11.18
N SER A 267 12.38 -4.68 -12.38
CA SER A 267 12.13 -5.96 -13.07
C SER A 267 13.13 -6.13 -14.21
N GLY A 268 14.06 -7.09 -14.14
CA GLY A 268 15.04 -7.33 -15.21
C GLY A 268 16.31 -8.10 -14.79
N SER A 269 17.43 -7.84 -15.48
CA SER A 269 18.74 -8.43 -15.18
C SER A 269 19.45 -7.75 -14.01
N SER A 270 20.19 -8.52 -13.19
CA SER A 270 20.95 -8.05 -12.00
C SER A 270 21.84 -6.82 -12.30
N THR A 271 22.48 -6.76 -13.47
CA THR A 271 23.32 -5.60 -13.86
C THR A 271 22.54 -4.29 -13.99
N ARG A 272 21.31 -4.34 -14.49
CA ARG A 272 20.45 -3.15 -14.62
C ARG A 272 20.04 -2.61 -13.25
N HIS A 273 19.77 -3.50 -12.29
CA HIS A 273 19.44 -3.15 -10.91
C HIS A 273 20.60 -2.42 -10.26
N GLN A 274 21.82 -2.94 -10.42
CA GLN A 274 23.02 -2.31 -9.89
C GLN A 274 23.21 -0.90 -10.45
N THR A 275 23.06 -0.70 -11.76
CA THR A 275 23.20 0.64 -12.36
C THR A 275 22.12 1.61 -11.86
N ILE A 276 20.87 1.18 -11.76
CA ILE A 276 19.76 2.03 -11.28
C ILE A 276 19.99 2.41 -9.81
N ILE A 277 20.26 1.43 -8.95
CA ILE A 277 20.49 1.66 -7.51
C ILE A 277 21.71 2.55 -7.32
N ASN A 278 22.85 2.24 -7.94
CA ASN A 278 24.07 3.03 -7.82
C ASN A 278 23.88 4.46 -8.35
N GLY A 279 23.12 4.64 -9.44
CA GLY A 279 22.75 5.95 -9.97
C GLY A 279 21.95 6.78 -8.96
N ILE A 280 20.90 6.19 -8.37
CA ILE A 280 20.05 6.83 -7.36
C ILE A 280 20.87 7.24 -6.14
N PHE A 281 21.72 6.36 -5.61
CA PHE A 281 22.53 6.68 -4.43
C PHE A 281 23.61 7.72 -4.74
N THR A 282 24.17 7.72 -5.95
CA THR A 282 25.14 8.75 -6.38
C THR A 282 24.47 10.12 -6.54
N GLU A 283 23.25 10.17 -7.11
CA GLU A 283 22.44 11.38 -7.17
C GLU A 283 22.07 11.89 -5.76
N ALA A 284 21.69 10.99 -4.85
CA ALA A 284 21.38 11.32 -3.46
C ALA A 284 22.57 11.94 -2.72
N LEU A 285 23.78 11.40 -2.97
CA LEU A 285 25.02 11.92 -2.39
C LEU A 285 25.38 13.30 -2.94
N ALA A 286 25.07 13.60 -4.20
CA ALA A 286 25.29 14.93 -4.79
C ALA A 286 24.29 15.98 -4.27
N GLN A 287 23.03 15.59 -4.07
CA GLN A 287 21.93 16.52 -3.76
C GLN A 287 21.53 16.54 -2.27
N GLN A 288 22.51 16.58 -1.36
CA GLN A 288 22.25 16.59 0.09
C GLN A 288 21.70 17.95 0.58
N PRO A 289 20.72 17.98 1.53
CA PRO A 289 20.07 16.84 2.19
C PRO A 289 18.99 16.16 1.31
N CYS A 290 19.04 14.84 1.23
CA CYS A 290 18.18 14.03 0.34
C CYS A 290 17.51 12.88 1.12
N VAL A 291 16.33 12.47 0.68
CA VAL A 291 15.64 11.26 1.18
C VAL A 291 15.45 10.23 0.08
N ILE A 292 15.77 8.98 0.39
CA ILE A 292 15.52 7.81 -0.45
C ILE A 292 14.38 7.03 0.19
N ILE A 293 13.30 6.84 -0.57
CA ILE A 293 12.09 6.14 -0.14
C ILE A 293 11.98 4.81 -0.86
N MET A 294 11.82 3.73 -0.09
CA MET A 294 11.63 2.37 -0.58
C MET A 294 10.29 1.84 -0.07
N ASP A 295 9.25 1.85 -0.91
CA ASP A 295 7.96 1.27 -0.52
C ASP A 295 7.97 -0.25 -0.70
N ARG A 296 7.48 -0.98 0.30
CA ARG A 296 7.40 -2.44 0.34
C ARG A 296 8.75 -3.10 0.04
N ILE A 297 9.72 -2.88 0.91
CA ILE A 297 11.07 -3.42 0.76
C ILE A 297 11.09 -4.94 0.61
N GLN A 298 10.09 -5.67 1.11
CA GLN A 298 9.97 -7.12 0.88
C GLN A 298 9.87 -7.52 -0.61
N SER A 299 9.45 -6.60 -1.48
CA SER A 299 9.43 -6.83 -2.93
C SER A 299 10.81 -6.67 -3.56
N ILE A 300 11.67 -5.85 -2.96
CA ILE A 300 13.01 -5.48 -3.45
C ILE A 300 14.08 -6.39 -2.84
N ALA A 301 14.07 -6.52 -1.51
CA ALA A 301 15.06 -7.24 -0.70
C ALA A 301 14.35 -8.10 0.37
N GLY A 302 13.52 -9.04 -0.10
CA GLY A 302 12.81 -9.99 0.75
C GLY A 302 13.73 -11.02 1.42
N SER A 303 13.30 -11.56 2.56
CA SER A 303 14.01 -12.64 3.27
C SER A 303 13.85 -14.03 2.65
N ARG A 304 12.98 -14.18 1.64
CA ARG A 304 12.75 -15.46 0.94
C ARG A 304 14.01 -15.81 0.13
N GLN A 305 14.70 -16.86 0.55
CA GLN A 305 15.97 -17.31 -0.03
C GLN A 305 15.84 -17.97 -1.41
N ASP A 306 14.61 -18.20 -1.91
CA ASP A 306 14.38 -18.89 -3.19
C ASP A 306 14.65 -18.02 -4.43
N ASP A 307 14.75 -16.70 -4.28
CA ASP A 307 15.09 -15.80 -5.39
C ASP A 307 16.56 -15.35 -5.24
N THR A 308 17.50 -16.06 -5.87
CA THR A 308 18.90 -15.60 -6.00
C THR A 308 18.98 -14.14 -6.48
N TYR A 309 18.01 -13.71 -7.29
CA TYR A 309 17.85 -12.33 -7.75
C TYR A 309 17.64 -11.30 -6.62
N LYS A 310 16.96 -11.66 -5.53
CA LYS A 310 16.67 -10.74 -4.41
C LYS A 310 17.80 -10.68 -3.39
N THR A 311 18.60 -11.74 -3.27
CA THR A 311 19.82 -11.73 -2.45
C THR A 311 20.88 -10.80 -3.06
N ASP A 312 21.05 -10.83 -4.38
CA ASP A 312 21.98 -9.93 -5.09
C ASP A 312 21.66 -8.44 -4.84
N VAL A 313 20.38 -8.07 -4.89
CA VAL A 313 19.93 -6.69 -4.63
C VAL A 313 20.15 -6.29 -3.18
N ALA A 314 19.96 -7.21 -2.23
CA ALA A 314 20.23 -6.94 -0.82
C ALA A 314 21.72 -6.67 -0.55
N ASP A 315 22.61 -7.40 -1.22
CA ASP A 315 24.06 -7.21 -1.11
C ASP A 315 24.52 -5.90 -1.75
N ILE A 316 23.92 -5.50 -2.89
CA ILE A 316 24.17 -4.19 -3.51
C ILE A 316 23.75 -3.07 -2.56
N LEU A 317 22.56 -3.17 -1.97
CA LEU A 317 22.07 -2.19 -1.00
C LEU A 317 23.00 -2.12 0.22
N ASP A 318 23.51 -3.25 0.70
CA ASP A 318 24.46 -3.31 1.80
C ASP A 318 25.72 -2.48 1.50
N GLN A 319 26.32 -2.67 0.31
CA GLN A 319 27.47 -1.89 -0.15
C GLN A 319 27.16 -0.39 -0.22
N GLU A 320 25.98 -0.01 -0.71
CA GLU A 320 25.59 1.40 -0.81
C GLU A 320 25.33 2.05 0.55
N PHE A 321 24.78 1.31 1.52
CA PHE A 321 24.65 1.82 2.90
C PHE A 321 26.01 2.13 3.55
N ASP A 322 27.09 1.44 3.17
CA ASP A 322 28.43 1.80 3.65
C ASP A 322 28.90 3.15 3.12
N ARG A 323 28.53 3.48 1.88
CA ARG A 323 28.80 4.79 1.25
C ARG A 323 27.99 5.92 1.88
N LEU A 324 26.83 5.62 2.47
CA LEU A 324 25.98 6.59 3.14
C LEU A 324 26.42 6.95 4.57
N LYS A 325 27.45 6.31 5.13
CA LYS A 325 27.93 6.62 6.49
C LYS A 325 28.41 8.08 6.56
N ASN A 326 27.89 8.84 7.54
CA ASN A 326 28.24 10.24 7.85
C ASN A 326 27.81 11.31 6.81
N THR A 327 26.91 11.00 5.89
CA THR A 327 26.34 11.97 4.93
C THR A 327 25.07 12.62 5.48
N LYS A 328 24.30 13.38 4.70
CA LYS A 328 22.95 13.86 5.08
C LYS A 328 21.85 13.23 4.21
N VAL A 329 21.99 11.93 3.96
CA VAL A 329 21.00 11.16 3.18
C VAL A 329 20.23 10.26 4.13
N LEU A 330 18.90 10.37 4.12
CA LEU A 330 18.01 9.52 4.91
C LEU A 330 17.43 8.42 4.01
N VAL A 331 17.50 7.17 4.45
CA VAL A 331 16.82 6.06 3.77
C VAL A 331 15.63 5.62 4.62
N VAL A 332 14.44 5.61 4.04
CA VAL A 332 13.21 5.17 4.70
C VAL A 332 12.59 4.04 3.90
N ALA A 333 12.33 2.92 4.56
CA ALA A 333 11.72 1.75 3.96
C ALA A 333 10.45 1.33 4.69
N THR A 334 9.48 0.77 3.98
CA THR A 334 8.30 0.14 4.59
C THR A 334 8.32 -1.37 4.43
N ALA A 335 7.88 -2.09 5.46
CA ALA A 335 7.65 -3.53 5.44
C ALA A 335 6.31 -3.89 6.10
N SER A 336 5.77 -5.07 5.79
CA SER A 336 4.65 -5.63 6.57
C SER A 336 5.14 -6.14 7.93
N HIS A 337 6.24 -6.88 7.93
CA HIS A 337 6.88 -7.40 9.14
C HIS A 337 8.41 -7.25 9.03
N PRO A 338 9.12 -7.07 10.15
CA PRO A 338 10.58 -7.02 10.15
C PRO A 338 11.22 -8.30 9.61
N SER A 339 10.57 -9.45 9.84
CA SER A 339 11.03 -10.74 9.34
C SER A 339 11.03 -10.86 7.82
N ALA A 340 10.19 -10.08 7.12
CA ALA A 340 10.08 -10.11 5.66
C ALA A 340 11.29 -9.47 4.96
N VAL A 341 12.13 -8.73 5.70
CA VAL A 341 13.33 -8.08 5.19
C VAL A 341 14.55 -8.98 5.39
N ASN A 342 15.47 -8.98 4.41
CA ASN A 342 16.74 -9.70 4.51
C ASN A 342 17.47 -9.35 5.82
N GLN A 343 18.09 -10.36 6.44
CA GLN A 343 18.79 -10.22 7.72
C GLN A 343 20.05 -9.33 7.61
N THR A 344 20.71 -9.28 6.44
CA THR A 344 21.89 -8.41 6.21
C THR A 344 21.54 -6.94 6.41
N LEU A 345 20.42 -6.51 5.83
CA LEU A 345 19.92 -5.14 5.91
C LEU A 345 19.40 -4.74 7.30
N ARG A 346 19.13 -5.71 8.19
CA ARG A 346 18.78 -5.47 9.60
C ARG A 346 19.99 -5.35 10.52
N GLY A 347 21.19 -5.43 9.96
CA GLY A 347 22.44 -5.25 10.71
C GLY A 347 22.65 -3.80 11.21
N PRO A 348 23.53 -3.62 12.21
CA PRO A 348 23.87 -2.30 12.74
C PRO A 348 24.48 -1.39 11.67
N GLY A 349 23.98 -0.16 11.55
CA GLY A 349 24.42 0.81 10.54
C GLY A 349 23.64 0.76 9.20
N ARG A 350 22.67 -0.15 9.07
CA ARG A 350 21.71 -0.25 7.96
C ARG A 350 20.34 0.25 8.43
N PHE A 351 19.30 -0.59 8.43
CA PHE A 351 18.03 -0.31 9.09
C PHE A 351 18.13 -0.47 10.60
N THR A 352 18.83 0.46 11.26
CA THR A 352 19.02 0.44 12.71
C THR A 352 17.76 0.89 13.47
N HIS A 353 16.95 1.75 12.85
CA HIS A 353 15.76 2.29 13.47
C HIS A 353 14.53 1.57 12.93
N GLU A 354 14.03 0.61 13.69
CA GLU A 354 12.77 -0.07 13.39
C GLU A 354 11.64 0.67 14.13
N LEU A 355 10.64 1.15 13.39
CA LEU A 355 9.49 1.88 13.93
C LEU A 355 8.21 1.11 13.63
N GLU A 356 7.56 0.62 14.69
CA GLU A 356 6.28 -0.05 14.59
C GLU A 356 5.13 0.96 14.46
N ILE A 357 4.28 0.73 13.46
CA ILE A 357 2.98 1.40 13.31
C ILE A 357 1.91 0.42 13.79
N PRO A 358 1.44 0.54 15.05
CA PRO A 358 0.47 -0.36 15.63
C PRO A 358 -0.93 -0.15 15.03
N VAL A 359 -1.84 -1.07 15.31
CA VAL A 359 -3.27 -0.87 15.06
C VAL A 359 -3.77 0.30 15.93
N PRO A 360 -4.54 1.25 15.38
CA PRO A 360 -4.93 2.45 16.12
C PRO A 360 -5.86 2.13 17.31
N ASP A 361 -5.53 2.70 18.47
CA ASP A 361 -6.39 2.71 19.67
C ASP A 361 -7.68 3.52 19.46
N GLN A 362 -8.67 3.39 20.34
CA GLN A 362 -9.95 4.13 20.25
C GLN A 362 -9.76 5.63 20.03
N LYS A 363 -8.86 6.27 20.80
CA LYS A 363 -8.55 7.71 20.66
C LYS A 363 -7.90 8.02 19.32
N ALA A 364 -7.01 7.15 18.84
CA ALA A 364 -6.36 7.31 17.55
C ALA A 364 -7.37 7.14 16.39
N ARG A 365 -8.31 6.19 16.47
CA ARG A 365 -9.38 6.01 15.48
C ARG A 365 -10.30 7.23 15.40
N ALA A 366 -10.73 7.76 16.55
CA ALA A 366 -11.50 9.00 16.60
C ALA A 366 -10.72 10.16 15.98
N ALA A 367 -9.42 10.28 16.30
CA ALA A 367 -8.58 11.32 15.72
C ALA A 367 -8.42 11.15 14.20
N ILE A 368 -8.28 9.93 13.68
CA ILE A 368 -8.23 9.64 12.23
C ILE A 368 -9.55 10.05 11.55
N LEU A 369 -10.71 9.70 12.12
CA LEU A 369 -12.01 10.11 11.58
C LEU A 369 -12.15 11.64 11.53
N LYS A 370 -11.69 12.33 12.58
CA LYS A 370 -11.62 13.80 12.62
C LYS A 370 -10.63 14.39 11.61
N ALA A 371 -9.72 13.60 11.04
CA ALA A 371 -8.78 14.03 9.99
C ALA A 371 -9.39 13.95 8.59
N PHE A 372 -10.42 13.14 8.38
CA PHE A 372 -11.09 12.99 7.08
C PHE A 372 -12.12 14.10 6.79
N HIS A 373 -12.51 14.85 7.80
CA HIS A 373 -13.34 16.03 7.63
C HIS A 373 -12.48 17.17 7.07
N ASP A 374 -12.85 17.71 5.91
CA ASP A 374 -12.13 18.82 5.25
C ASP A 374 -12.17 20.10 6.11
N GLU A 375 -11.05 20.83 6.12
CA GLU A 375 -10.81 22.05 6.92
C GLU A 375 -11.69 23.26 6.52
N ASP A 376 -12.38 23.20 5.38
CA ASP A 376 -13.15 24.34 4.84
C ASP A 376 -14.58 24.46 5.43
N THR A 377 -14.99 23.52 6.28
CA THR A 377 -16.27 23.54 6.99
C THR A 377 -15.98 23.62 8.49
N ASP A 378 -16.50 24.64 9.18
CA ASP A 378 -16.34 24.77 10.64
C ASP A 378 -16.65 23.41 11.31
N PRO A 379 -15.77 22.87 12.17
CA PRO A 379 -15.98 21.56 12.76
C PRO A 379 -17.28 21.57 13.55
N SER A 380 -18.30 20.90 13.01
CA SER A 380 -19.54 20.72 13.73
C SER A 380 -19.20 19.91 14.98
N ALA A 381 -19.51 20.45 16.17
CA ALA A 381 -19.31 19.72 17.43
C ALA A 381 -20.06 18.37 17.43
N GLU A 382 -21.05 18.24 16.54
CA GLU A 382 -21.83 17.04 16.29
C GLU A 382 -21.01 15.92 15.61
N PHE A 383 -20.18 16.25 14.61
CA PHE A 383 -19.32 15.26 13.97
C PHE A 383 -18.22 14.77 14.92
N ASP A 384 -17.67 15.65 15.74
CA ASP A 384 -16.64 15.29 16.72
C ASP A 384 -17.13 14.25 17.74
N ASN A 385 -18.38 14.40 18.21
CA ASN A 385 -19.05 13.45 19.09
C ASN A 385 -19.37 12.13 18.37
N THR A 386 -19.74 12.21 17.09
CA THR A 386 -19.98 11.04 16.22
C THR A 386 -18.70 10.25 16.03
N ALA A 387 -17.58 10.90 15.71
CA ALA A 387 -16.27 10.28 15.54
C ALA A 387 -15.77 9.56 16.80
N GLU A 388 -16.02 10.13 17.99
CA GLU A 388 -15.68 9.48 19.27
C GLU A 388 -16.55 8.23 19.53
N THR A 389 -17.83 8.31 19.21
CA THR A 389 -18.78 7.18 19.34
C THR A 389 -18.43 6.05 18.38
N ILE A 390 -18.16 6.36 17.11
CA ILE A 390 -17.75 5.38 16.09
C ILE A 390 -16.37 4.80 16.42
N GLY A 391 -15.44 5.62 16.91
CA GLY A 391 -14.14 5.15 17.41
C GLY A 391 -14.26 4.09 18.49
N ALA A 392 -15.26 4.20 19.39
CA ALA A 392 -15.53 3.21 20.43
C ALA A 392 -16.04 1.87 19.87
N ARG A 393 -16.85 1.91 18.81
CA ARG A 393 -17.53 0.75 18.21
C ARG A 393 -16.69 0.01 17.16
N THR A 394 -15.69 0.67 16.57
CA THR A 394 -14.84 0.14 15.50
C THR A 394 -13.58 -0.56 16.03
N HIS A 395 -13.73 -1.56 16.92
CA HIS A 395 -12.57 -2.32 17.39
C HIS A 395 -11.90 -3.07 16.24
N GLY A 396 -10.58 -2.89 16.07
CA GLY A 396 -9.79 -3.64 15.08
C GLY A 396 -9.85 -3.09 13.66
N TYR A 397 -10.55 -1.98 13.44
CA TYR A 397 -10.48 -1.24 12.18
C TYR A 397 -9.14 -0.52 12.07
N VAL A 398 -8.55 -0.58 10.88
CA VAL A 398 -7.29 0.09 10.55
C VAL A 398 -7.61 1.41 9.82
N GLY A 399 -6.63 2.33 9.70
CA GLY A 399 -6.83 3.62 9.02
C GLY A 399 -7.48 3.52 7.63
N ALA A 400 -7.05 2.55 6.81
CA ALA A 400 -7.66 2.29 5.51
C ALA A 400 -9.12 1.79 5.60
N ASP A 401 -9.45 0.99 6.62
CA ASP A 401 -10.83 0.52 6.84
C ASP A 401 -11.72 1.67 7.32
N LEU A 402 -11.18 2.59 8.13
CA LEU A 402 -11.88 3.79 8.59
C LEU A 402 -12.12 4.77 7.44
N GLU A 403 -11.18 4.87 6.50
CA GLU A 403 -11.33 5.65 5.27
C GLU A 403 -12.45 5.06 4.40
N GLU A 404 -12.44 3.74 4.19
CA GLU A 404 -13.51 3.05 3.44
C GLU A 404 -14.87 3.21 4.15
N LEU A 405 -14.90 3.12 5.48
CA LEU A 405 -16.10 3.33 6.29
C LEU A 405 -16.67 4.73 6.11
N TYR A 406 -15.79 5.74 6.16
CA TYR A 406 -16.16 7.14 5.96
C TYR A 406 -16.69 7.40 4.54
N GLN A 407 -16.00 6.90 3.52
CA GLN A 407 -16.44 7.02 2.13
C GLN A 407 -17.80 6.34 1.90
N PHE A 408 -18.04 5.19 2.52
CA PHE A 408 -19.31 4.49 2.39
C PHE A 408 -20.46 5.24 3.07
N ALA A 409 -20.20 5.86 4.23
CA ALA A 409 -21.16 6.73 4.89
C ALA A 409 -21.51 7.95 4.01
N LEU A 410 -20.50 8.60 3.40
CA LEU A 410 -20.73 9.70 2.45
C LEU A 410 -21.55 9.26 1.22
N ASP A 411 -21.31 8.06 0.70
CA ASP A 411 -22.12 7.51 -0.40
C ASP A 411 -23.59 7.30 0.00
N GLN A 412 -23.88 6.97 1.27
CA GLN A 412 -25.27 6.92 1.75
C GLN A 412 -25.91 8.31 1.80
N VAL A 413 -25.19 9.30 2.34
CA VAL A 413 -25.67 10.70 2.38
C VAL A 413 -25.93 11.20 0.95
N TYR A 414 -25.02 10.92 0.02
CA TYR A 414 -25.19 11.28 -1.39
C TYR A 414 -26.41 10.61 -2.02
N LYS A 415 -26.63 9.31 -1.76
CA LYS A 415 -27.81 8.59 -2.24
C LYS A 415 -29.11 9.14 -1.65
N ALA A 416 -29.11 9.50 -0.37
CA ALA A 416 -30.24 10.13 0.29
C ALA A 416 -30.58 11.48 -0.36
N ALA A 417 -29.57 12.34 -0.56
CA ALA A 417 -29.73 13.63 -1.24
C ALA A 417 -30.27 13.48 -2.67
N LEU A 418 -29.73 12.53 -3.44
CA LEU A 418 -30.16 12.26 -4.80
C LEU A 418 -31.59 11.68 -4.88
N SER A 419 -31.99 10.89 -3.87
CA SER A 419 -33.38 10.43 -3.75
C SER A 419 -34.35 11.55 -3.39
N ALA A 420 -33.92 12.50 -2.55
CA ALA A 420 -34.69 13.68 -2.18
C ALA A 420 -34.90 14.61 -3.39
N GLU A 421 -33.87 14.87 -4.20
CA GLU A 421 -34.00 15.63 -5.44
C GLU A 421 -34.95 14.97 -6.45
N LYS A 422 -34.86 13.64 -6.62
CA LYS A 422 -35.79 12.88 -7.48
C LYS A 422 -37.22 12.93 -6.96
N SER A 423 -37.43 12.95 -5.65
CA SER A 423 -38.77 13.11 -5.07
C SER A 423 -39.31 14.54 -5.21
N ALA A 424 -38.43 15.54 -5.17
CA ALA A 424 -38.78 16.95 -5.38
C ALA A 424 -39.13 17.26 -6.84
N SER A 425 -38.50 16.61 -7.81
CA SER A 425 -38.82 16.78 -9.24
C SER A 425 -40.10 16.06 -9.69
N VAL A 426 -40.56 15.04 -8.96
CA VAL A 426 -41.79 14.28 -9.29
C VAL A 426 -43.07 15.01 -8.86
N ASN A 427 -43.00 15.98 -7.94
CA ASN A 427 -44.16 16.77 -7.50
C ASN A 427 -44.43 18.02 -8.35
N GLY A 428 -43.64 18.26 -9.40
CA GLY A 428 -43.92 19.25 -10.45
C GLY A 428 -44.54 18.56 -11.67
N SER A 429 -45.82 18.83 -11.92
CA SER A 429 -46.61 18.31 -13.03
C SER A 429 -45.96 18.47 -14.41
N ASP A 430 -45.70 17.38 -15.12
CA ASP A 430 -46.54 16.97 -16.25
C ASP A 430 -46.17 15.55 -16.73
N SER A 431 -47.21 14.80 -17.08
CA SER A 431 -47.21 13.41 -17.47
C SER A 431 -46.53 13.13 -18.82
N ASP A 432 -45.98 11.92 -18.87
CA ASP A 432 -45.66 11.09 -20.04
C ASP A 432 -44.25 11.12 -20.63
N SER A 433 -43.71 9.89 -20.73
CA SER A 433 -42.60 9.40 -21.54
C SER A 433 -41.16 9.57 -21.03
N PHE A 434 -40.74 8.77 -20.03
CA PHE A 434 -39.31 8.46 -19.85
C PHE A 434 -38.99 7.06 -19.28
N THR A 435 -39.94 6.12 -19.32
CA THR A 435 -39.77 4.75 -18.78
C THR A 435 -39.17 3.73 -19.76
N THR A 436 -38.60 4.14 -20.91
CA THR A 436 -38.13 3.19 -21.94
C THR A 436 -36.69 3.40 -22.45
N LEU A 437 -35.81 4.07 -21.70
CA LEU A 437 -34.43 4.32 -22.16
C LEU A 437 -33.29 3.73 -21.31
N PHE A 438 -33.56 3.02 -20.21
CA PHE A 438 -32.48 2.44 -19.38
C PHE A 438 -32.26 0.93 -19.55
N ASP A 439 -33.03 0.25 -20.40
CA ASP A 439 -32.94 -1.21 -20.56
C ASP A 439 -32.32 -1.66 -21.91
N ARG A 440 -31.54 -0.79 -22.56
CA ARG A 440 -30.96 -1.09 -23.89
C ARG A 440 -29.56 -0.51 -24.13
N SER A 441 -28.56 -0.93 -23.34
CA SER A 441 -27.15 -0.75 -23.75
C SER A 441 -26.13 -1.74 -23.14
N LEU A 442 -26.53 -3.00 -22.94
CA LEU A 442 -25.58 -4.12 -23.00
C LEU A 442 -25.76 -4.89 -24.31
N SER A 443 -25.43 -4.27 -25.44
CA SER A 443 -24.94 -5.00 -26.62
C SER A 443 -24.40 -4.06 -27.71
N ILE A 444 -23.17 -4.36 -28.12
CA ILE A 444 -22.66 -4.25 -29.50
C ILE A 444 -22.12 -2.88 -29.96
N ARG A 445 -20.79 -2.91 -30.08
CA ARG A 445 -19.92 -2.22 -31.05
C ARG A 445 -20.62 -1.63 -32.28
N SER A 446 -20.10 -0.45 -32.62
CA SER A 446 -19.74 0.03 -33.97
C SER A 446 -20.55 1.19 -34.55
N ARG A 447 -19.80 2.28 -34.70
CA ARG A 447 -19.75 3.28 -35.79
C ARG A 447 -20.99 4.14 -36.11
N THR A 448 -20.69 5.44 -36.07
CA THR A 448 -21.09 6.52 -36.98
C THR A 448 -22.58 6.92 -37.00
N SER A 449 -22.89 8.11 -36.49
CA SER A 449 -23.06 9.34 -37.30
C SER A 449 -23.69 10.46 -36.47
N ILE A 450 -23.28 11.68 -36.79
CA ILE A 450 -23.64 12.96 -36.20
C ILE A 450 -25.12 13.30 -36.41
N SER A 451 -25.82 13.79 -35.39
CA SER A 451 -26.74 14.93 -35.52
C SER A 451 -27.11 15.54 -34.16
N THR A 452 -26.58 16.74 -33.94
CA THR A 452 -27.27 17.94 -33.45
C THR A 452 -28.53 17.73 -32.60
N PHE A 453 -28.39 17.83 -31.27
CA PHE A 453 -29.48 18.27 -30.41
C PHE A 453 -28.99 19.35 -29.44
N ALA A 454 -29.85 20.36 -29.31
CA ALA A 454 -29.60 21.68 -28.78
C ALA A 454 -29.09 21.70 -27.34
N SER A 455 -28.16 22.62 -27.11
CA SER A 455 -27.77 23.16 -25.81
C SER A 455 -29.00 23.71 -25.08
N ALA A 456 -29.51 22.93 -24.13
CA ALA A 456 -30.26 23.47 -23.01
C ALA A 456 -29.22 24.01 -22.01
N ASP A 457 -29.01 25.33 -22.04
CA ASP A 457 -28.27 26.05 -21.00
C ASP A 457 -28.94 25.80 -19.64
N ARG A 458 -28.40 24.85 -18.87
CA ARG A 458 -28.63 24.75 -17.44
C ARG A 458 -27.70 25.75 -16.77
N ALA A 459 -28.25 26.80 -16.17
CA ALA A 459 -27.50 27.70 -15.29
C ALA A 459 -26.68 26.89 -14.27
N PRO A 460 -25.49 27.35 -13.84
CA PRO A 460 -24.66 26.62 -12.90
C PRO A 460 -25.44 26.42 -11.60
N ALA A 461 -25.85 25.18 -11.32
CA ALA A 461 -26.44 24.83 -10.05
C ALA A 461 -25.42 25.17 -8.96
N GLN A 462 -25.79 26.06 -8.03
CA GLN A 462 -25.02 26.27 -6.81
C GLN A 462 -24.85 24.90 -6.15
N LEU A 463 -23.61 24.42 -6.07
CA LEU A 463 -23.25 23.20 -5.36
C LEU A 463 -23.74 23.34 -3.91
N MET A 464 -24.83 22.66 -3.56
CA MET A 464 -25.24 22.56 -2.16
C MET A 464 -24.19 21.70 -1.43
N PRO A 465 -23.67 22.14 -0.27
CA PRO A 465 -22.76 21.34 0.52
C PRO A 465 -23.46 20.04 0.94
N LEU A 466 -22.81 18.90 0.67
CA LEU A 466 -23.24 17.61 1.17
C LEU A 466 -23.20 17.66 2.71
N GLY A 467 -24.28 17.26 3.38
CA GLY A 467 -24.31 17.25 4.85
C GLY A 467 -23.35 16.23 5.47
N ASP A 468 -22.98 16.43 6.73
CA ASP A 468 -22.11 15.51 7.47
C ASP A 468 -22.81 14.14 7.67
N PRO A 469 -22.07 13.01 7.58
CA PRO A 469 -22.64 11.69 7.78
C PRO A 469 -23.10 11.49 9.22
N THR A 470 -24.28 10.91 9.38
CA THR A 470 -24.89 10.64 10.69
C THR A 470 -24.40 9.31 11.27
N ILE A 471 -24.65 9.07 12.56
CA ILE A 471 -24.33 7.80 13.22
C ILE A 471 -25.00 6.61 12.50
N GLU A 472 -26.22 6.78 11.99
CA GLU A 472 -26.96 5.71 11.29
C GLU A 472 -26.28 5.30 9.99
N ASP A 473 -25.70 6.25 9.25
CA ASP A 473 -24.94 5.99 8.02
C ASP A 473 -23.69 5.14 8.30
N PHE A 474 -22.99 5.45 9.39
CA PHE A 474 -21.84 4.66 9.85
C PHE A 474 -22.25 3.26 10.32
N GLU A 475 -23.36 3.12 11.03
CA GLU A 475 -23.87 1.80 11.45
C GLU A 475 -24.20 0.92 10.23
N PHE A 476 -24.79 1.50 9.18
CA PHE A 476 -25.04 0.79 7.93
C PHE A 476 -23.75 0.43 7.20
N ALA A 477 -22.75 1.32 7.22
CA ALA A 477 -21.42 1.05 6.64
C ALA A 477 -20.70 -0.09 7.37
N MET A 478 -20.81 -0.17 8.70
CA MET A 478 -20.20 -1.23 9.52
C MET A 478 -20.76 -2.63 9.21
N LEU A 479 -21.99 -2.75 8.72
CA LEU A 479 -22.56 -4.04 8.29
C LEU A 479 -21.90 -4.58 7.00
N LYS A 480 -21.34 -3.69 6.18
CA LYS A 480 -20.72 -4.05 4.89
C LYS A 480 -19.21 -4.17 4.96
N ILE A 481 -18.56 -3.33 5.75
CA ILE A 481 -17.10 -3.25 5.83
C ILE A 481 -16.61 -4.06 7.02
N GLN A 482 -15.87 -5.14 6.74
CA GLN A 482 -15.23 -5.97 7.77
C GLN A 482 -13.80 -5.49 8.06
N PRO A 483 -13.37 -5.42 9.33
CA PRO A 483 -12.05 -4.92 9.72
C PRO A 483 -10.91 -5.79 9.18
N THR A 484 -9.89 -5.15 8.58
CA THR A 484 -8.76 -5.82 7.95
C THR A 484 -7.79 -6.42 8.96
N ALA A 485 -7.60 -5.81 10.14
CA ALA A 485 -6.77 -6.42 11.18
C ALA A 485 -7.40 -7.72 11.72
N MET A 486 -8.72 -7.83 11.70
CA MET A 486 -9.40 -9.08 12.05
C MET A 486 -9.23 -10.14 10.95
N LYS A 487 -9.17 -9.78 9.67
CA LYS A 487 -8.87 -10.74 8.58
C LYS A 487 -7.47 -11.37 8.68
N GLU A 488 -6.48 -10.68 9.27
CA GLU A 488 -5.14 -11.23 9.48
C GLU A 488 -5.01 -12.12 10.75
N VAL A 489 -5.95 -12.01 11.70
CA VAL A 489 -5.87 -12.65 13.04
C VAL A 489 -6.97 -13.70 13.28
N PHE A 490 -8.15 -13.54 12.70
CA PHE A 490 -9.28 -14.45 12.85
C PHE A 490 -9.32 -15.44 11.68
N VAL A 491 -9.12 -16.71 12.00
CA VAL A 491 -9.42 -17.82 11.11
C VAL A 491 -10.87 -18.21 11.35
N ASP A 492 -11.70 -18.13 10.31
CA ASP A 492 -13.12 -18.47 10.41
C ASP A 492 -13.32 -19.87 11.00
N PRO A 493 -14.27 -20.06 11.93
CA PRO A 493 -14.58 -21.39 12.44
C PRO A 493 -15.10 -22.26 11.29
N PRO A 494 -14.75 -23.55 11.28
CA PRO A 494 -15.24 -24.49 10.27
C PRO A 494 -16.78 -24.57 10.30
N LYS A 495 -17.41 -24.92 9.17
CA LYS A 495 -18.88 -24.97 9.05
C LYS A 495 -19.52 -26.23 9.68
N VAL A 496 -18.73 -27.11 10.27
CA VAL A 496 -19.19 -28.43 10.76
C VAL A 496 -19.92 -28.29 12.09
N GLN A 497 -21.11 -28.89 12.20
CA GLN A 497 -21.90 -28.88 13.44
C GLN A 497 -21.95 -30.27 14.10
N TRP A 498 -22.23 -30.33 15.40
CA TRP A 498 -22.41 -31.60 16.11
C TRP A 498 -23.56 -32.46 15.57
N SER A 499 -24.57 -31.84 14.96
CA SER A 499 -25.66 -32.54 14.27
C SER A 499 -25.18 -33.40 13.10
N GLN A 500 -23.99 -33.14 12.57
CA GLN A 500 -23.42 -33.84 11.43
C GLN A 500 -22.50 -35.00 11.84
N ILE A 501 -22.33 -35.26 13.14
CA ILE A 501 -21.44 -36.31 13.66
C ILE A 501 -22.26 -37.28 14.52
N GLY A 502 -22.34 -38.54 14.09
CA GLY A 502 -23.03 -39.61 14.84
C GLY A 502 -22.17 -40.24 15.94
N GLY A 503 -22.78 -40.59 17.07
CA GLY A 503 -22.21 -41.50 18.06
C GLY A 503 -21.01 -41.04 18.90
N CYS A 504 -20.69 -39.75 18.95
CA CYS A 504 -19.52 -39.22 19.67
C CYS A 504 -19.88 -38.42 20.95
N GLU A 505 -20.92 -38.84 21.69
CA GLU A 505 -21.43 -38.08 22.85
C GLU A 505 -20.41 -37.97 24.01
N GLU A 506 -19.66 -39.03 24.27
CA GLU A 506 -18.64 -39.04 25.33
C GLU A 506 -17.51 -38.05 25.04
N ILE A 507 -17.03 -38.06 23.80
CA ILE A 507 -15.98 -37.16 23.30
C ILE A 507 -16.48 -35.73 23.33
N ARG A 508 -17.72 -35.49 22.86
CA ARG A 508 -18.38 -34.19 22.94
C ARG A 508 -18.39 -33.67 24.38
N ARG A 509 -18.84 -34.49 25.34
CA ARG A 509 -18.85 -34.10 26.76
C ARG A 509 -17.46 -33.78 27.29
N LEU A 510 -16.43 -34.53 26.88
CA LEU A 510 -15.05 -34.30 27.30
C LEU A 510 -14.48 -33.01 26.72
N LEU A 511 -14.62 -32.79 25.42
CA LEU A 511 -14.14 -31.60 24.72
C LEU A 511 -14.88 -30.34 25.18
N THR A 512 -16.21 -30.40 25.34
CA THR A 512 -17.01 -29.29 25.89
C THR A 512 -16.56 -28.94 27.30
N LYS A 513 -16.28 -29.92 28.17
CA LYS A 513 -15.71 -29.63 29.51
C LYS A 513 -14.33 -28.98 29.41
N GLY A 514 -13.46 -29.47 28.53
CA GLY A 514 -12.10 -28.93 28.36
C GLY A 514 -12.09 -27.49 27.86
N VAL A 515 -13.01 -27.13 26.97
CA VAL A 515 -13.12 -25.79 26.37
C VAL A 515 -13.95 -24.83 27.21
N GLU A 516 -15.14 -25.24 27.67
CA GLU A 516 -16.08 -24.33 28.34
C GLU A 516 -15.71 -24.06 29.79
N TRP A 517 -15.15 -25.02 30.53
CA TRP A 517 -14.86 -24.82 31.95
C TRP A 517 -13.83 -23.71 32.21
N PRO A 518 -12.70 -23.63 31.48
CA PRO A 518 -11.75 -22.54 31.63
C PRO A 518 -12.33 -21.16 31.29
N LEU A 519 -13.30 -21.10 30.38
CA LEU A 519 -13.91 -19.86 29.90
C LEU A 519 -15.05 -19.38 30.80
N LYS A 520 -16.00 -20.26 31.13
CA LYS A 520 -17.21 -19.94 31.91
C LYS A 520 -16.98 -19.98 33.42
N HIS A 521 -16.06 -20.82 33.90
CA HIS A 521 -15.89 -21.13 35.33
C HIS A 521 -14.48 -20.85 35.86
N LYS A 522 -13.82 -19.80 35.34
CA LYS A 522 -12.45 -19.41 35.74
C LYS A 522 -12.28 -19.21 37.25
N THR A 523 -13.21 -18.52 37.90
CA THR A 523 -13.16 -18.23 39.35
C THR A 523 -13.20 -19.50 40.21
N LEU A 524 -13.98 -20.50 39.80
CA LEU A 524 -14.02 -21.80 40.45
C LEU A 524 -12.71 -22.55 40.25
N MET A 525 -12.17 -22.58 39.02
CA MET A 525 -10.89 -23.25 38.75
C MET A 525 -9.72 -22.65 39.54
N ASP A 526 -9.66 -21.32 39.64
CA ASP A 526 -8.65 -20.60 40.43
C ASP A 526 -8.79 -20.91 41.93
N SER A 527 -10.04 -20.98 42.45
CA SER A 527 -10.32 -21.32 43.85
C SER A 527 -9.87 -22.73 44.22
N PHE A 528 -10.06 -23.70 43.32
CA PHE A 528 -9.63 -25.09 43.50
C PHE A 528 -8.16 -25.32 43.10
N LYS A 529 -7.42 -24.28 42.70
CA LYS A 529 -6.02 -24.34 42.20
C LYS A 529 -5.82 -25.42 41.13
N ARG A 530 -6.85 -25.65 40.32
CA ARG A 530 -6.82 -26.69 39.28
C ARG A 530 -6.33 -26.05 37.98
N PRO A 531 -5.21 -26.50 37.40
CA PRO A 531 -4.72 -25.95 36.14
C PRO A 531 -5.72 -26.23 35.01
N ALA A 532 -5.87 -25.26 34.11
CA ALA A 532 -6.58 -25.46 32.86
C ALA A 532 -5.84 -26.50 32.00
N GLN A 533 -6.60 -27.31 31.26
CA GLN A 533 -6.02 -28.28 30.34
C GLN A 533 -5.34 -27.55 29.20
N LYS A 534 -4.06 -27.84 28.97
CA LYS A 534 -3.28 -27.20 27.91
C LYS A 534 -3.43 -27.92 26.58
N GLY A 535 -3.46 -29.25 26.62
CA GLY A 535 -3.46 -30.09 25.43
C GLY A 535 -4.36 -31.33 25.55
N ILE A 536 -5.10 -31.62 24.47
CA ILE A 536 -5.85 -32.86 24.29
C ILE A 536 -5.34 -33.57 23.03
N LEU A 537 -5.01 -34.85 23.14
CA LEU A 537 -4.60 -35.72 22.03
C LEU A 537 -5.72 -36.72 21.73
N LEU A 538 -6.19 -36.73 20.49
CA LEU A 538 -7.17 -37.67 19.94
C LEU A 538 -6.42 -38.71 19.11
N TYR A 539 -6.59 -39.99 19.42
CA TYR A 539 -5.97 -41.08 18.67
C TYR A 539 -6.98 -42.16 18.29
N GLY A 540 -6.73 -42.85 17.19
CA GLY A 540 -7.54 -44.00 16.79
C GLY A 540 -7.41 -44.33 15.31
N PRO A 541 -8.14 -45.35 14.81
CA PRO A 541 -8.06 -45.76 13.42
C PRO A 541 -8.48 -44.65 12.44
N PRO A 542 -7.96 -44.68 11.21
CA PRO A 542 -8.34 -43.71 10.17
C PRO A 542 -9.85 -43.79 9.88
N GLY A 543 -10.45 -42.68 9.44
CA GLY A 543 -11.88 -42.64 9.08
C GLY A 543 -12.86 -42.55 10.27
N CYS A 544 -12.39 -42.38 11.51
CA CYS A 544 -13.25 -42.29 12.71
C CYS A 544 -13.55 -40.86 13.18
N SER A 545 -13.77 -39.91 12.27
CA SER A 545 -14.26 -38.54 12.56
C SER A 545 -13.40 -37.65 13.48
N LYS A 546 -12.12 -37.98 13.72
CA LYS A 546 -11.22 -37.21 14.61
C LYS A 546 -11.12 -35.72 14.21
N THR A 547 -10.82 -35.47 12.93
CA THR A 547 -10.76 -34.12 12.34
C THR A 547 -12.10 -33.40 12.39
N MET A 548 -13.21 -34.10 12.08
CA MET A 548 -14.55 -33.50 12.12
C MET A 548 -14.98 -33.12 13.54
N THR A 549 -14.63 -33.94 14.53
CA THR A 549 -14.94 -33.68 15.95
C THR A 549 -14.21 -32.44 16.46
N ALA A 550 -12.94 -32.26 16.07
CA ALA A 550 -12.16 -31.07 16.35
C ALA A 550 -12.75 -29.80 15.72
N GLN A 551 -13.31 -29.91 14.52
CA GLN A 551 -13.97 -28.80 13.85
C GLN A 551 -15.31 -28.46 14.54
N ALA A 552 -16.13 -29.48 14.85
CA ALA A 552 -17.43 -29.29 15.49
C ALA A 552 -17.34 -28.63 16.88
N ILE A 553 -16.30 -28.95 17.68
CA ILE A 553 -16.11 -28.28 18.97
C ILE A 553 -15.84 -26.79 18.78
N ALA A 554 -15.03 -26.42 17.79
CA ALA A 554 -14.70 -25.02 17.52
C ALA A 554 -15.94 -24.22 17.09
N THR A 555 -16.73 -24.78 16.17
CA THR A 555 -17.99 -24.18 15.70
C THR A 555 -19.00 -24.03 16.83
N SER A 556 -19.16 -25.05 17.67
CA SER A 556 -20.12 -25.01 18.78
C SER A 556 -19.73 -24.05 19.91
N SER A 557 -18.42 -23.86 20.10
CA SER A 557 -17.89 -22.98 21.14
C SER A 557 -17.76 -21.53 20.66
N GLY A 558 -17.89 -21.28 19.36
CA GLY A 558 -17.69 -19.96 18.75
C GLY A 558 -16.27 -19.42 18.96
N LEU A 559 -15.28 -20.31 19.07
CA LEU A 559 -13.88 -19.94 19.31
C LEU A 559 -13.08 -19.90 18.02
N ASN A 560 -12.01 -19.11 18.03
CA ASN A 560 -11.08 -19.01 16.92
C ASN A 560 -10.40 -20.37 16.67
N PHE A 561 -10.42 -20.86 15.44
CA PHE A 561 -9.92 -22.20 15.10
C PHE A 561 -8.74 -22.14 14.14
N LEU A 562 -7.55 -22.52 14.61
CA LEU A 562 -6.35 -22.60 13.79
C LEU A 562 -6.06 -24.07 13.47
N ALA A 563 -6.43 -24.53 12.28
CA ALA A 563 -6.06 -25.86 11.80
C ALA A 563 -4.68 -25.84 11.13
N VAL A 564 -3.83 -26.78 11.52
CA VAL A 564 -2.52 -27.01 10.92
C VAL A 564 -2.39 -28.50 10.62
N LYS A 565 -2.17 -28.85 9.36
CA LYS A 565 -1.92 -30.26 8.98
C LYS A 565 -0.44 -30.57 9.11
N GLY A 566 -0.11 -31.73 9.64
CA GLY A 566 1.28 -32.10 9.88
C GLY A 566 2.11 -32.23 8.61
N ALA A 567 1.52 -32.74 7.53
CA ALA A 567 2.16 -32.81 6.22
C ALA A 567 2.53 -31.43 5.64
N GLU A 568 1.70 -30.40 5.88
CA GLU A 568 1.96 -29.04 5.39
C GLU A 568 3.23 -28.46 6.05
N LEU A 569 3.44 -28.73 7.34
CA LEU A 569 4.61 -28.24 8.06
C LEU A 569 5.93 -28.87 7.60
N ILE A 570 5.92 -30.09 7.07
CA ILE A 570 7.14 -30.80 6.63
C ILE A 570 7.51 -30.44 5.19
N SER A 571 6.51 -30.12 4.36
CA SER A 571 6.71 -29.71 2.96
C SER A 571 7.44 -28.37 2.79
N MET A 572 7.48 -27.55 3.85
CA MET A 572 8.25 -26.31 3.90
C MET A 572 9.73 -26.63 4.19
N TYR A 573 10.65 -26.02 3.45
CA TYR A 573 12.11 -26.24 3.60
C TYR A 573 12.58 -26.18 5.06
N VAL A 574 13.62 -26.95 5.37
CA VAL A 574 14.21 -27.11 6.72
C VAL A 574 14.55 -25.74 7.33
N GLY A 575 13.71 -25.27 8.26
CA GLY A 575 13.85 -23.98 8.97
C GLY A 575 12.64 -23.05 8.86
N GLU A 576 11.85 -23.15 7.78
CA GLU A 576 10.58 -22.40 7.66
C GLU A 576 9.48 -23.02 8.53
N SER A 577 9.44 -24.34 8.64
CA SER A 577 8.51 -25.10 9.48
C SER A 577 8.54 -24.66 10.95
N GLU A 578 9.74 -24.33 11.46
CA GLU A 578 9.95 -23.88 12.83
C GLU A 578 9.35 -22.49 13.06
N ARG A 579 9.60 -21.57 12.13
CA ARG A 579 9.05 -20.21 12.18
C ARG A 579 7.53 -20.23 12.02
N ALA A 580 7.01 -21.09 11.15
CA ALA A 580 5.58 -21.27 10.95
C ALA A 580 4.88 -21.71 12.25
N ILE A 581 5.44 -22.67 12.99
CA ILE A 581 4.88 -23.08 14.30
C ILE A 581 4.87 -21.92 15.27
N ARG A 582 5.99 -21.18 15.43
CA ARG A 582 6.02 -20.01 16.32
C ARG A 582 4.99 -18.95 15.92
N GLU A 583 4.82 -18.74 14.62
CA GLU A 583 3.84 -17.78 14.12
C GLU A 583 2.41 -18.23 14.40
N VAL A 584 2.09 -19.52 14.25
CA VAL A 584 0.79 -20.10 14.61
C VAL A 584 0.50 -19.89 16.10
N PHE A 585 1.44 -20.22 16.99
CA PHE A 585 1.26 -20.01 18.43
C PHE A 585 1.15 -18.52 18.78
N ARG A 586 1.89 -17.63 18.10
CA ARG A 586 1.77 -16.18 18.27
C ARG A 586 0.39 -15.68 17.83
N LYS A 587 -0.11 -16.12 16.66
CA LYS A 587 -1.44 -15.77 16.15
C LYS A 587 -2.54 -16.28 17.09
N ALA A 588 -2.43 -17.53 17.55
CA ALA A 588 -3.37 -18.11 18.49
C ALA A 588 -3.41 -17.36 19.83
N ARG A 589 -2.24 -16.92 20.35
CA ARG A 589 -2.16 -16.07 21.55
C ARG A 589 -2.80 -14.69 21.34
N ALA A 590 -2.57 -14.06 20.19
CA ALA A 590 -3.20 -12.79 19.84
C ALA A 590 -4.72 -12.92 19.64
N ALA A 591 -5.18 -14.09 19.17
CA ALA A 591 -6.57 -14.43 18.95
C ALA A 591 -7.23 -15.16 20.15
N ALA A 592 -6.66 -15.08 21.36
CA ALA A 592 -7.25 -15.76 22.51
C ALA A 592 -8.62 -15.16 22.90
N PRO A 593 -9.68 -15.96 23.15
CA PRO A 593 -9.66 -17.42 23.28
C PRO A 593 -9.66 -18.18 21.94
N SER A 594 -8.75 -19.15 21.80
CA SER A 594 -8.54 -19.89 20.54
C SER A 594 -8.23 -21.37 20.74
N ILE A 595 -8.49 -22.17 19.70
CA ILE A 595 -8.16 -23.59 19.60
C ILE A 595 -7.15 -23.76 18.46
N ILE A 596 -5.99 -24.34 18.77
CA ILE A 596 -5.02 -24.79 17.77
C ILE A 596 -5.27 -26.28 17.54
N PHE A 597 -5.57 -26.68 16.30
CA PHE A 597 -5.77 -28.07 15.92
C PHE A 597 -4.63 -28.57 15.03
N PHE A 598 -3.86 -29.54 15.52
CA PHE A 598 -2.84 -30.25 14.76
C PHE A 598 -3.40 -31.57 14.23
N ASP A 599 -3.61 -31.66 12.92
CA ASP A 599 -3.99 -32.92 12.27
C ASP A 599 -2.73 -33.70 11.87
N GLU A 600 -2.79 -35.02 11.92
CA GLU A 600 -1.67 -35.92 11.57
C GLU A 600 -0.35 -35.53 12.26
N ILE A 601 -0.40 -35.27 13.57
CA ILE A 601 0.77 -34.82 14.34
C ILE A 601 1.92 -35.84 14.30
N ASP A 602 1.63 -37.13 14.03
CA ASP A 602 2.62 -38.18 13.83
C ASP A 602 3.55 -37.95 12.65
N SER A 603 3.15 -37.15 11.66
CA SER A 603 4.04 -36.77 10.55
C SER A 603 5.21 -35.89 11.05
N ILE A 604 4.96 -34.98 11.99
CA ILE A 604 5.96 -34.06 12.55
C ILE A 604 6.69 -34.69 13.74
N ALA A 605 5.96 -35.45 14.56
CA ALA A 605 6.40 -35.98 15.84
C ALA A 605 6.83 -37.46 15.78
N GLY A 606 7.25 -37.93 14.61
CA GLY A 606 7.70 -39.30 14.39
C GLY A 606 8.91 -39.68 15.24
N GLU A 607 8.94 -40.95 15.66
CA GLU A 607 9.98 -41.51 16.53
C GLU A 607 11.40 -41.30 15.97
N ARG A 608 12.37 -41.09 16.87
CA ARG A 608 13.75 -40.69 16.57
C ARG A 608 14.47 -41.75 15.75
N GLY A 609 14.40 -41.67 14.42
CA GLY A 609 15.13 -42.61 13.56
C GLY A 609 15.20 -42.29 12.07
N ALA A 610 14.27 -41.54 11.47
CA ALA A 610 14.17 -41.50 10.00
C ALA A 610 14.45 -40.15 9.31
N ALA A 611 14.39 -38.99 9.99
CA ALA A 611 14.71 -37.70 9.37
C ALA A 611 15.11 -36.63 10.38
N ASN A 612 16.34 -36.11 10.29
CA ASN A 612 16.85 -35.03 11.14
C ASN A 612 16.01 -33.73 11.08
N THR A 613 15.19 -33.56 10.02
CA THR A 613 14.35 -32.38 9.79
C THR A 613 13.18 -32.25 10.77
N GLY A 614 12.53 -33.35 11.15
CA GLY A 614 11.34 -33.33 12.04
C GLY A 614 11.67 -32.99 13.50
N LEU A 615 12.89 -33.32 13.94
CA LEU A 615 13.33 -33.15 15.33
C LEU A 615 13.35 -31.69 15.76
N ASN A 616 13.84 -30.78 14.91
CA ASN A 616 13.91 -29.36 15.24
C ASN A 616 12.50 -28.73 15.37
N VAL A 617 11.58 -29.18 14.52
CA VAL A 617 10.17 -28.75 14.51
C VAL A 617 9.46 -29.23 15.78
N LEU A 618 9.66 -30.50 16.15
CA LEU A 618 9.13 -31.06 17.39
C LEU A 618 9.67 -30.33 18.62
N THR A 619 10.99 -30.09 18.71
CA THR A 619 11.56 -29.35 19.86
C THR A 619 10.98 -27.95 19.99
N THR A 620 10.67 -27.29 18.87
CA THR A 620 10.06 -25.96 18.88
C THR A 620 8.61 -26.01 19.30
N LEU A 621 7.84 -27.00 18.83
CA LEU A 621 6.48 -27.25 19.31
C LEU A 621 6.46 -27.46 20.83
N LEU A 622 7.38 -28.27 21.36
CA LEU A 622 7.52 -28.49 22.80
C LEU A 622 7.86 -27.21 23.56
N ASN A 623 8.80 -26.41 23.04
CA ASN A 623 9.17 -25.13 23.65
C ASN A 623 8.02 -24.12 23.66
N GLU A 624 7.21 -24.05 22.59
CA GLU A 624 6.03 -23.17 22.54
C GLU A 624 4.91 -23.65 23.48
N MET A 625 4.73 -24.96 23.66
CA MET A 625 3.77 -25.53 24.63
C MET A 625 4.22 -25.32 26.09
N ASP A 626 5.53 -25.42 26.35
CA ASP A 626 6.13 -25.24 27.68
C ASP A 626 6.42 -23.77 28.03
N GLY A 627 6.23 -22.85 27.07
CA GLY A 627 6.69 -21.45 27.12
C GLY A 627 6.37 -20.67 28.40
N ILE A 628 7.23 -19.68 28.68
CA ILE A 628 7.27 -18.85 29.91
C ILE A 628 5.97 -18.05 30.11
N GLU A 629 5.36 -17.58 29.01
CA GLU A 629 4.00 -17.04 29.00
C GLU A 629 3.03 -18.21 28.82
N GLY A 630 2.62 -18.86 29.91
CA GLY A 630 1.67 -19.97 29.83
C GLY A 630 0.47 -19.63 28.94
N LEU A 631 0.06 -20.59 28.09
CA LEU A 631 -1.04 -20.48 27.12
C LEU A 631 -2.38 -20.13 27.81
N LYS A 632 -2.59 -18.86 28.15
CA LYS A 632 -3.82 -18.38 28.79
C LYS A 632 -4.91 -18.26 27.75
N GLY A 633 -5.88 -19.17 27.79
CA GLY A 633 -7.03 -19.16 26.88
C GLY A 633 -6.74 -19.74 25.49
N VAL A 634 -5.63 -20.46 25.31
CA VAL A 634 -5.32 -21.21 24.09
C VAL A 634 -5.35 -22.70 24.40
N LEU A 635 -6.21 -23.46 23.73
CA LEU A 635 -6.27 -24.92 23.84
C LEU A 635 -5.59 -25.57 22.64
N VAL A 636 -4.67 -26.50 22.89
CA VAL A 636 -4.04 -27.30 21.83
C VAL A 636 -4.77 -28.63 21.69
N LEU A 637 -5.31 -28.92 20.52
CA LEU A 637 -5.93 -30.20 20.16
C LEU A 637 -5.06 -30.86 19.10
N ALA A 638 -4.77 -32.14 19.23
CA ALA A 638 -4.02 -32.88 18.22
C ALA A 638 -4.73 -34.18 17.85
N ALA A 639 -4.63 -34.60 16.59
CA ALA A 639 -5.13 -35.87 16.10
C ALA A 639 -4.00 -36.71 15.51
N THR A 640 -4.03 -38.02 15.78
CA THR A 640 -3.07 -38.98 15.23
C THR A 640 -3.74 -40.29 14.83
N ASN A 641 -3.25 -40.89 13.75
CA ASN A 641 -3.62 -42.24 13.34
C ASN A 641 -2.62 -43.30 13.84
N LYS A 642 -1.42 -42.88 14.26
CA LYS A 642 -0.32 -43.78 14.65
C LYS A 642 0.25 -43.35 16.01
N PRO A 643 -0.42 -43.69 17.11
CA PRO A 643 0.03 -43.26 18.43
C PRO A 643 1.36 -43.92 18.84
N GLY A 644 1.68 -45.09 18.30
CA GLY A 644 2.96 -45.78 18.53
C GLY A 644 4.18 -45.07 17.94
N SER A 645 4.01 -44.22 16.92
CA SER A 645 5.13 -43.48 16.32
C SER A 645 5.36 -42.10 16.94
N LEU A 646 4.59 -41.70 17.97
CA LEU A 646 4.71 -40.39 18.60
C LEU A 646 5.85 -40.33 19.62
N ASP A 647 6.61 -39.24 19.63
CA ASP A 647 7.62 -39.00 20.68
C ASP A 647 6.94 -38.95 22.08
N PRO A 648 7.35 -39.81 23.04
CA PRO A 648 6.84 -39.81 24.41
C PRO A 648 6.95 -38.47 25.13
N ALA A 649 7.83 -37.56 24.67
CA ALA A 649 7.95 -36.21 25.18
C ALA A 649 6.62 -35.44 25.11
N LEU A 650 5.81 -35.64 24.07
CA LEU A 650 4.52 -34.96 23.91
C LEU A 650 3.49 -35.37 24.97
N LEU A 651 3.57 -36.60 25.46
CA LEU A 651 2.64 -37.18 26.44
C LEU A 651 2.97 -36.82 27.90
N ARG A 652 4.03 -36.04 28.13
CA ARG A 652 4.41 -35.62 29.48
C ARG A 652 3.38 -34.64 30.06
N PRO A 653 3.11 -34.72 31.39
CA PRO A 653 2.24 -33.77 32.06
C PRO A 653 2.68 -32.32 31.82
N GLY A 654 1.72 -31.44 31.51
CA GLY A 654 1.96 -30.04 31.13
C GLY A 654 1.95 -29.77 29.62
N ARG A 655 1.84 -30.81 28.78
CA ARG A 655 1.72 -30.74 27.31
C ARG A 655 0.37 -31.32 26.88
N PHE A 656 0.31 -32.56 26.38
CA PHE A 656 -0.95 -33.27 26.17
C PHE A 656 -1.38 -33.98 27.45
N ASP A 657 -2.07 -33.25 28.33
CA ASP A 657 -2.54 -33.75 29.64
C ASP A 657 -3.64 -34.82 29.51
N LYS A 658 -4.35 -34.84 28.39
CA LYS A 658 -5.45 -35.76 28.13
C LYS A 658 -5.27 -36.44 26.80
N VAL A 659 -5.24 -37.77 26.84
CA VAL A 659 -5.17 -38.63 25.66
C VAL A 659 -6.47 -39.41 25.61
N HIS A 660 -7.16 -39.38 24.47
CA HIS A 660 -8.47 -39.98 24.31
C HIS A 660 -8.57 -40.80 23.03
N TYR A 661 -9.06 -42.03 23.19
CA TYR A 661 -9.25 -42.98 22.11
C TYR A 661 -10.58 -42.70 21.39
N ILE A 662 -10.53 -42.64 20.07
CA ILE A 662 -11.70 -42.58 19.20
C ILE A 662 -11.74 -43.86 18.38
N GLY A 663 -12.51 -44.82 18.85
CA GLY A 663 -12.71 -46.10 18.19
C GLY A 663 -13.65 -46.05 16.98
N PRO A 664 -13.79 -47.17 16.25
CA PRO A 664 -14.78 -47.30 15.20
C PRO A 664 -16.21 -47.12 15.76
N PRO A 665 -17.16 -46.60 14.95
CA PRO A 665 -18.52 -46.30 15.40
C PRO A 665 -19.27 -47.57 15.82
N ASN A 666 -19.95 -47.51 16.97
CA ASN A 666 -20.87 -48.55 17.45
C ASN A 666 -22.09 -48.71 16.51
N THR A 667 -22.87 -49.78 16.67
CA THR A 667 -24.08 -50.03 15.86
C THR A 667 -25.06 -48.84 15.88
N ALA A 668 -25.29 -48.25 17.05
CA ALA A 668 -26.12 -47.05 17.18
C ALA A 668 -25.54 -45.85 16.41
N ALA A 669 -24.21 -45.66 16.48
CA ALA A 669 -23.50 -44.59 15.77
C ALA A 669 -23.57 -44.77 14.25
N ARG A 670 -23.39 -46.00 13.74
CA ARG A 670 -23.52 -46.31 12.30
C ARG A 670 -24.93 -46.04 11.79
N ARG A 671 -25.95 -46.41 12.57
CA ARG A 671 -27.36 -46.08 12.26
C ARG A 671 -27.56 -44.58 12.13
N GLU A 672 -27.01 -43.79 13.06
CA GLU A 672 -27.07 -42.33 12.99
C GLU A 672 -26.35 -41.78 11.75
N ILE A 673 -25.16 -42.29 11.41
CA ILE A 673 -24.41 -41.88 10.22
C ILE A 673 -25.23 -42.11 8.95
N PHE A 674 -25.86 -43.28 8.79
CA PHE A 674 -26.71 -43.56 7.63
C PHE A 674 -27.96 -42.68 7.60
N LYS A 675 -28.61 -42.45 8.76
CA LYS A 675 -29.76 -41.53 8.85
C LYS A 675 -29.39 -40.10 8.48
N LEU A 676 -28.22 -39.62 8.89
CA LEU A 676 -27.74 -38.27 8.55
C LEU A 676 -27.48 -38.13 7.05
N LYS A 677 -26.90 -39.16 6.41
CA LYS A 677 -26.68 -39.18 4.96
C LYS A 677 -27.96 -39.33 4.15
N ALA A 678 -28.97 -40.00 4.70
CA ALA A 678 -30.30 -40.11 4.11
C ALA A 678 -31.11 -38.81 4.14
N GLN A 679 -30.71 -37.80 4.93
CA GLN A 679 -31.44 -36.53 4.97
C GLN A 679 -31.36 -35.80 3.62
N GLY A 680 -32.52 -35.61 2.98
CA GLY A 680 -32.62 -34.95 1.68
C GLY A 680 -32.43 -35.87 0.47
N VAL A 681 -32.30 -37.18 0.67
CA VAL A 681 -32.23 -38.19 -0.39
C VAL A 681 -33.53 -39.03 -0.40
N PRO A 682 -34.14 -39.30 -1.56
CA PRO A 682 -35.28 -40.21 -1.65
C PRO A 682 -34.85 -41.65 -1.31
N VAL A 683 -35.39 -42.19 -0.22
CA VAL A 683 -35.13 -43.56 0.25
C VAL A 683 -36.43 -44.34 0.25
N ALA A 684 -36.40 -45.56 -0.30
CA ALA A 684 -37.56 -46.43 -0.34
C ALA A 684 -37.86 -47.03 1.06
N PRO A 685 -39.14 -47.37 1.36
CA PRO A 685 -39.55 -47.84 2.68
C PRO A 685 -39.02 -49.25 3.03
N ASP A 686 -38.40 -49.94 2.08
CA ASP A 686 -37.75 -51.25 2.25
C ASP A 686 -36.36 -51.14 2.91
N VAL A 687 -35.78 -49.93 3.00
CA VAL A 687 -34.45 -49.71 3.60
C VAL A 687 -34.56 -49.62 5.12
N ASP A 688 -34.12 -50.67 5.81
CA ASP A 688 -33.96 -50.67 7.26
C ASP A 688 -32.53 -50.28 7.68
N PHE A 689 -32.39 -49.09 8.26
CA PHE A 689 -31.12 -48.58 8.80
C PHE A 689 -30.58 -49.39 9.98
N ASP A 690 -31.44 -50.07 10.76
CA ASP A 690 -31.00 -50.93 11.86
C ASP A 690 -30.33 -52.21 11.33
N ALA A 691 -30.96 -52.85 10.34
CA ALA A 691 -30.38 -54.00 9.65
C ALA A 691 -29.07 -53.63 8.94
N LEU A 692 -29.01 -52.46 8.30
CA LEU A 692 -27.80 -51.96 7.65
C LEU A 692 -26.65 -51.72 8.64
N ALA A 693 -26.96 -51.13 9.80
CA ALA A 693 -25.98 -50.89 10.85
C ALA A 693 -25.44 -52.19 11.47
N ALA A 694 -26.26 -53.24 11.56
CA ALA A 694 -25.86 -54.57 12.04
C ALA A 694 -24.91 -55.28 11.05
N ARG A 695 -25.14 -55.12 9.75
CA ARG A 695 -24.33 -55.76 8.69
C ARG A 695 -23.00 -55.06 8.41
N THR A 696 -22.84 -53.82 8.86
CA THR A 696 -21.63 -52.99 8.68
C THR A 696 -20.72 -52.99 9.91
N GLU A 697 -20.67 -54.10 10.64
CA GLU A 697 -19.77 -54.22 11.78
C GLU A 697 -18.31 -54.09 11.36
N GLY A 698 -17.54 -53.27 12.09
CA GLY A 698 -16.13 -52.99 11.79
C GLY A 698 -15.90 -51.90 10.73
N PHE A 699 -16.96 -51.34 10.14
CA PHE A 699 -16.82 -50.23 9.19
C PHE A 699 -16.52 -48.93 9.95
N SER A 700 -15.56 -48.16 9.44
CA SER A 700 -15.28 -46.81 9.95
C SER A 700 -16.39 -45.83 9.53
N GLY A 701 -16.42 -44.64 10.13
CA GLY A 701 -17.35 -43.60 9.70
C GLY A 701 -17.19 -43.24 8.22
N ALA A 702 -15.94 -43.17 7.75
CA ALA A 702 -15.63 -42.96 6.33
C ALA A 702 -16.10 -44.13 5.45
N ASP A 703 -15.99 -45.38 5.91
CA ASP A 703 -16.47 -46.55 5.15
C ASP A 703 -17.99 -46.55 5.05
N CYS A 704 -18.73 -46.21 6.12
CA CYS A 704 -20.19 -46.08 6.06
C CYS A 704 -20.62 -45.01 5.06
N VAL A 705 -19.90 -43.88 5.02
CA VAL A 705 -20.13 -42.84 4.02
C VAL A 705 -19.79 -43.34 2.61
N GLY A 706 -18.68 -44.05 2.44
CA GLY A 706 -18.31 -44.65 1.16
C GLY A 706 -19.33 -45.67 0.65
N VAL A 707 -19.91 -46.48 1.54
CA VAL A 707 -21.02 -47.40 1.19
C VAL A 707 -22.23 -46.62 0.69
N TRP A 708 -22.59 -45.52 1.37
CA TRP A 708 -23.70 -44.67 0.94
C TRP A 708 -23.45 -44.03 -0.42
N ASP A 709 -22.26 -43.45 -0.62
CA ASP A 709 -21.88 -42.77 -1.86
C ASP A 709 -21.86 -43.77 -3.04
N ASN A 710 -21.24 -44.94 -2.87
CA ASN A 710 -21.26 -46.02 -3.88
C ASN A 710 -22.67 -46.53 -4.20
N THR A 711 -23.55 -46.60 -3.19
CA THR A 711 -24.96 -46.98 -3.39
C THR A 711 -25.69 -45.92 -4.19
N THR A 712 -25.43 -44.65 -3.90
CA THR A 712 -26.00 -43.52 -4.62
C THR A 712 -25.54 -43.50 -6.08
N ASP A 713 -24.25 -43.73 -6.34
CA ASP A 713 -23.69 -43.82 -7.70
C ASP A 713 -24.37 -44.94 -8.50
N ARG A 714 -24.57 -46.11 -7.89
CA ARG A 714 -25.28 -47.24 -8.51
C ARG A 714 -26.75 -46.91 -8.80
N VAL A 715 -27.43 -46.19 -7.91
CA VAL A 715 -28.81 -45.74 -8.13
C VAL A 715 -28.87 -44.74 -9.28
N ILE A 716 -27.91 -43.82 -9.38
CA ILE A 716 -27.80 -42.88 -10.50
C ILE A 716 -27.59 -43.64 -11.81
N GLU A 717 -26.68 -44.61 -11.87
CA GLU A 717 -26.47 -45.46 -13.05
C GLU A 717 -27.76 -46.19 -13.47
N ARG A 718 -28.51 -46.72 -12.50
CA ARG A 718 -29.81 -47.36 -12.75
C ARG A 718 -30.85 -46.39 -13.32
N ILE A 719 -30.92 -45.17 -12.79
CA ILE A 719 -31.85 -44.13 -13.27
C ILE A 719 -31.47 -43.68 -14.68
N LEU A 720 -30.19 -43.47 -14.95
CA LEU A 720 -29.70 -43.10 -16.28
C LEU A 720 -30.02 -44.19 -17.32
N ALA A 721 -29.76 -45.46 -17.00
CA ALA A 721 -30.11 -46.58 -17.86
C ALA A 721 -31.62 -46.70 -18.11
N ALA A 722 -32.45 -46.46 -17.09
CA ALA A 722 -33.92 -46.46 -17.22
C ALA A 722 -34.43 -45.30 -18.10
N ARG A 723 -33.81 -44.12 -18.00
CA ARG A 723 -34.12 -42.95 -18.84
C ARG A 723 -33.72 -43.18 -20.30
N GLU A 724 -32.59 -43.84 -20.55
CA GLU A 724 -32.18 -44.24 -21.91
C GLU A 724 -33.15 -45.29 -22.53
N ALA A 725 -33.76 -46.13 -21.71
CA ALA A 725 -34.72 -47.15 -22.13
C ALA A 725 -36.16 -46.63 -22.36
N ASN A 726 -36.44 -45.33 -22.13
CA ASN A 726 -37.78 -44.71 -22.24
C ASN A 726 -38.89 -45.42 -21.43
N ASP A 727 -38.55 -45.99 -20.28
CA ASP A 727 -39.53 -46.66 -19.42
C ASP A 727 -40.31 -45.65 -18.56
N SER A 728 -41.64 -45.80 -18.55
CA SER A 728 -42.59 -44.92 -17.82
C SER A 728 -42.67 -45.21 -16.31
N SER A 729 -41.86 -46.15 -15.80
CA SER A 729 -41.73 -46.52 -14.38
C SER A 729 -40.66 -45.71 -13.62
N ALA A 730 -40.08 -44.70 -14.27
CA ALA A 730 -38.93 -43.92 -13.79
C ALA A 730 -39.13 -43.34 -12.38
N ASP A 731 -40.33 -42.86 -12.02
CA ASP A 731 -40.60 -42.21 -10.72
C ASP A 731 -40.38 -43.14 -9.51
N SER A 732 -40.53 -44.45 -9.67
CA SER A 732 -40.26 -45.44 -8.62
C SER A 732 -38.80 -45.92 -8.57
N ALA A 733 -38.04 -45.65 -9.64
CA ALA A 733 -36.62 -45.98 -9.74
C ALA A 733 -35.70 -44.92 -9.12
N GLU A 734 -36.24 -43.73 -8.82
CA GLU A 734 -35.51 -42.57 -8.28
C GLU A 734 -35.16 -42.69 -6.79
N ALA A 735 -35.67 -43.70 -6.08
CA ALA A 735 -35.37 -43.94 -4.67
C ALA A 735 -34.28 -45.00 -4.47
N VAL A 736 -33.49 -44.84 -3.40
CA VAL A 736 -32.51 -45.84 -2.96
C VAL A 736 -33.24 -47.05 -2.37
N CYS A 737 -32.99 -48.26 -2.88
CA CYS A 737 -33.63 -49.50 -2.45
C CYS A 737 -32.67 -50.40 -1.65
N ALA A 738 -33.21 -51.36 -0.89
CA ALA A 738 -32.40 -52.28 -0.09
C ALA A 738 -31.46 -53.15 -0.95
N GLY A 739 -31.90 -53.55 -2.15
CA GLY A 739 -31.10 -54.36 -3.08
C GLY A 739 -29.84 -53.66 -3.61
N ASP A 740 -29.82 -52.32 -3.63
CA ASP A 740 -28.63 -51.56 -4.03
C ASP A 740 -27.55 -51.62 -2.96
N PHE A 741 -27.95 -51.53 -1.68
CA PHE A 741 -27.05 -51.74 -0.54
C PHE A 741 -26.48 -53.16 -0.51
N ASP A 742 -27.29 -54.18 -0.83
CA ASP A 742 -26.83 -55.57 -0.87
C ASP A 742 -25.70 -55.79 -1.88
N ALA A 743 -25.83 -55.17 -3.07
CA ALA A 743 -24.81 -55.25 -4.11
C ALA A 743 -23.51 -54.55 -3.71
N VAL A 744 -23.61 -53.37 -3.08
CA VAL A 744 -22.43 -52.61 -2.64
C VAL A 744 -21.74 -53.27 -1.45
N LEU A 745 -22.51 -53.78 -0.48
CA LEU A 745 -21.96 -54.47 0.69
C LEU A 745 -21.21 -55.74 0.32
N ALA A 746 -21.63 -56.45 -0.74
CA ALA A 746 -20.92 -57.61 -1.25
C ALA A 746 -19.52 -57.27 -1.80
N CYS A 747 -19.31 -56.05 -2.28
CA CYS A 747 -18.04 -55.58 -2.85
C CYS A 747 -17.19 -54.78 -1.86
N SER A 748 -17.79 -54.24 -0.79
CA SER A 748 -17.10 -53.39 0.17
C SER A 748 -16.28 -54.20 1.18
N VAL A 749 -15.05 -53.76 1.44
CA VAL A 749 -14.17 -54.33 2.48
C VAL A 749 -14.01 -53.32 3.61
N SER A 750 -14.04 -53.77 4.86
CA SER A 750 -13.81 -52.90 6.02
C SER A 750 -12.37 -52.38 6.05
N SER A 751 -12.19 -51.05 6.14
CA SER A 751 -10.86 -50.45 6.23
C SER A 751 -10.17 -50.69 7.59
N VAL A 752 -10.93 -51.06 8.61
CA VAL A 752 -10.44 -51.22 9.99
C VAL A 752 -10.59 -52.67 10.43
N PRO A 753 -9.56 -53.53 10.27
CA PRO A 753 -9.62 -54.91 10.75
C PRO A 753 -9.60 -54.97 12.29
N ARG A 754 -10.25 -55.99 12.86
CA ARG A 754 -10.33 -56.16 14.33
C ARG A 754 -8.96 -56.21 15.02
N ALA A 755 -7.95 -56.79 14.37
CA ALA A 755 -6.58 -56.81 14.89
C ALA A 755 -5.98 -55.41 15.08
N MET A 756 -6.32 -54.46 14.19
CA MET A 756 -5.87 -53.07 14.30
C MET A 756 -6.57 -52.36 15.46
N VAL A 757 -7.87 -52.61 15.68
CA VAL A 757 -8.61 -52.06 16.83
C VAL A 757 -8.01 -52.53 18.15
N GLU A 758 -7.70 -53.82 18.27
CA GLU A 758 -7.04 -54.39 19.44
C GLU A 758 -5.67 -53.75 19.72
N GLU A 759 -4.93 -53.37 18.69
CA GLU A 759 -3.65 -52.66 18.84
C GLU A 759 -3.86 -51.27 19.47
N PHE A 760 -4.86 -50.52 19.02
CA PHE A 760 -5.19 -49.21 19.58
C PHE A 760 -5.75 -49.29 21.01
N GLU A 761 -6.53 -50.32 21.34
CA GLU A 761 -7.06 -50.55 22.69
C GLU A 761 -5.96 -50.99 23.66
N ARG A 762 -4.97 -51.76 23.19
CA ARG A 762 -3.80 -52.16 23.97
C ARG A 762 -2.82 -51.01 24.18
N TRP A 763 -2.80 -50.03 23.28
CA TRP A 763 -1.92 -48.87 23.41
C TRP A 763 -2.33 -48.01 24.61
N GLN A 764 -1.44 -47.91 25.59
CA GLN A 764 -1.61 -47.06 26.77
C GLN A 764 -0.55 -45.95 26.79
N PRO A 765 -0.93 -44.69 27.05
CA PRO A 765 0.03 -43.61 27.15
C PRO A 765 0.94 -43.79 28.38
N GLY A 766 2.25 -43.93 28.15
CA GLY A 766 3.27 -43.91 29.21
C GLY A 766 3.71 -45.26 29.78
N LEU A 767 3.46 -46.37 29.06
CA LEU A 767 3.97 -47.71 29.38
C LEU A 767 5.07 -48.15 28.42
#